data_AF-A0A7C2Z3S7-F1
#
_entry.id   AF-A0A7C2Z3S7-F1
#
_cell.length_a   1.000
_cell.length_b   1.000
_cell.length_c   1.000
_cell.angle_alpha   90.00
_cell.angle_beta   90.00
_cell.angle_gamma   90.00
#
_symmetry.space_group_name_H-M   'P 1'
#
loop_
_entity.id
_entity.type
_entity.pdbx_description
1 polymer ?
#
loop_
_entity_poly.entity_id
_entity_poly.type
_entity_poly.pdbx_seq_one_letter_code
_entity_poly.pdbx_strand_id
1 'polypeptide(L)'
;MRSILLTLLVGLTVFAWSQDAPDVRPMLRDVFPVSQLKPGMRGYGLTVFKGTKIERFEVEVVGVLENALYGYPLVIIMMRGGPITERGAMVIAGMSGSPIFIEGKIVGALAYGFGFPKEPVALVTPLEAMLTNLHPRAEAQLADLRSGHMIRKPVRIAGVRYAGVYIGHEQPTTPNVAWARPLMTPIMVSGVSPRTMKYLEAMLQRHGFTPLMAPGGGTAKQVPVRFEPGAAVATPLATGDIDLSAIGTLTYRKGDYVLAFGHPFFGVGAVEMPMHAAEIVDVFSSYAISFKLGNRAQPLGAIYYDGAFAVAGRMGQRAKMIPMTARITNSARAVQREFTCEVFNHPMFTGEIALTAALEFLDRVHFEMGEASATVRWRLQTRPFGEIRYENRVATRDSLAFAVLGDLNYALSLLLNAPEQKVELQRIDVEVEVQPGKGAAVIDSLQVDRFTYRPGERIEATVQVRMRDGATDAYRTSLRLPADMMPGRYMLQVSAGGGGAPTGATGLLALLLGEGAFSGGGGLDTEAQLREFLNRERNHQMTVALNLPFPTISVAGAPLLQPPPLMRSVFVSQRVSKAQQTPDRIKQVVDTPHVLEGAQSVMITVLPADTGRSPFGRFAPPPFVEGEETPAEVDETESLPSAEASAIVANLPSPPPLGEPSFPDLDAGAGARPDTRAVSRAARQWQPARFDQLRRGTFEGAALDMDGAIRLSVAPRALPSAPLNFVWSVLPDGNAGLLLGGGVGGRIVRVGAEPSEQTYPALPGAFATALARSENGDLYAGLSPEGTLCRVGQRGYETIAQLNARYVNAMRWRDGALYLATGLPAQVLAWDGNTLRRLLTVDETHFSALTVGADGAVYAGTSERGMVYRIDPAGAITPIATLPEPSVVALATDAAGNLYVATAPSGQLYRWTPAGGLTQLHSDLKRDWRALVIHNDSLYALTPDEVYLIPTDSGAAKPALLFRQRGLQLVGGGVVGERLHLASADGRLYALEPAAEGVYLSPVLDAGAPARWGALRWSASLPDGAHLTLQTRSGNTPEPDASWSAWTTAYENAEGSAILSPPAQYLQVRVHLKGAGDASPTLHRFSVSYLPQNRPPEVQLMGLAPYQAISDKHTLRWRGRDPDGDTLRYEVQIARDGTGDWQPLKNGQPKPNGSPTADMPTAPDAPPSIDALGLDDLPEEFRAQIQQQMA
;
A
#
# COMPACT_ATOMS: atom_id res chain seq x y z
N MET A 1 14.63 -28.39 7.27
CA MET A 1 15.80 -28.57 8.16
C MET A 1 16.67 -27.32 8.33
N ARG A 2 16.91 -26.47 7.31
CA ARG A 2 17.67 -25.21 7.47
C ARG A 2 16.97 -24.11 8.27
N SER A 3 15.63 -24.07 8.25
CA SER A 3 14.84 -23.14 9.08
C SER A 3 14.79 -23.49 10.58
N ILE A 4 15.28 -24.67 10.97
CA ILE A 4 15.42 -25.05 12.39
C ILE A 4 16.84 -24.70 12.88
N LEU A 5 17.84 -24.76 11.99
CA LEU A 5 19.23 -24.40 12.33
C LEU A 5 19.46 -22.89 12.45
N LEU A 6 18.74 -22.06 11.68
CA LEU A 6 18.91 -20.60 11.73
C LEU A 6 18.27 -19.97 12.98
N THR A 7 17.14 -20.52 13.44
CA THR A 7 16.53 -20.17 14.74
C THR A 7 17.41 -20.59 15.92
N LEU A 8 18.21 -21.64 15.74
CA LEU A 8 19.22 -22.10 16.71
C LEU A 8 20.47 -21.20 16.73
N LEU A 9 20.88 -20.60 15.61
CA LEU A 9 22.08 -19.75 15.53
C LEU A 9 21.87 -18.29 15.93
N VAL A 10 20.68 -17.72 15.78
CA VAL A 10 20.40 -16.31 16.16
C VAL A 10 20.08 -16.15 17.65
N GLY A 11 19.75 -17.25 18.35
CA GLY A 11 19.71 -17.26 19.82
C GLY A 11 21.11 -17.15 20.47
N LEU A 12 22.18 -17.57 19.78
CA LEU A 12 23.47 -17.86 20.42
C LEU A 12 24.26 -16.66 20.95
N THR A 13 24.02 -15.42 20.50
CA THR A 13 24.82 -14.26 20.95
C THR A 13 24.32 -13.59 22.23
N VAL A 14 23.00 -13.62 22.51
CA VAL A 14 22.46 -13.27 23.84
C VAL A 14 22.55 -14.48 24.78
N PHE A 15 22.52 -15.71 24.24
CA PHE A 15 22.73 -16.92 25.04
C PHE A 15 24.16 -17.10 25.58
N ALA A 16 25.17 -16.38 25.07
CA ALA A 16 26.53 -16.49 25.64
C ALA A 16 26.62 -15.99 27.09
N TRP A 17 25.66 -15.19 27.56
CA TRP A 17 25.65 -14.61 28.91
C TRP A 17 24.81 -15.43 29.90
N SER A 18 23.91 -16.29 29.40
CA SER A 18 22.98 -17.10 30.20
C SER A 18 23.42 -18.57 30.38
N GLN A 19 24.57 -18.97 29.85
CA GLN A 19 25.00 -20.39 29.85
C GLN A 19 25.43 -20.93 31.22
N ASP A 20 25.74 -20.05 32.19
CA ASP A 20 26.12 -20.45 33.55
C ASP A 20 25.13 -19.86 34.58
N ALA A 21 23.88 -20.32 34.56
CA ALA A 21 22.98 -20.05 35.68
C ALA A 21 23.53 -20.78 36.92
N PRO A 22 23.74 -20.09 38.06
CA PRO A 22 24.30 -20.73 39.23
C PRO A 22 23.31 -21.73 39.81
N ASP A 23 23.81 -22.83 40.39
CA ASP A 23 22.96 -23.72 41.19
C ASP A 23 22.47 -22.94 42.42
N VAL A 24 21.16 -22.68 42.48
CA VAL A 24 20.53 -21.92 43.56
C VAL A 24 20.29 -22.77 44.81
N ARG A 25 20.35 -24.11 44.72
CA ARG A 25 20.05 -25.02 45.86
C ARG A 25 20.95 -24.79 47.07
N PRO A 26 22.27 -24.56 46.93
CA PRO A 26 23.14 -24.21 48.05
C PRO A 26 22.81 -22.83 48.65
N MET A 27 22.29 -21.89 47.85
CA MET A 27 21.95 -20.53 48.28
C MET A 27 20.69 -20.51 49.15
N LEU A 28 19.76 -21.46 48.97
CA LEU A 28 18.58 -21.64 49.82
C LEU A 28 18.93 -21.93 51.29
N ARG A 29 20.15 -22.39 51.59
CA ARG A 29 20.62 -22.61 52.98
C ARG A 29 20.82 -21.30 53.74
N ASP A 30 21.08 -20.22 53.02
CA ASP A 30 21.28 -18.88 53.57
C ASP A 30 19.93 -18.17 53.84
N VAL A 31 18.81 -18.77 53.41
CA VAL A 31 17.45 -18.24 53.51
C VAL A 31 16.78 -18.59 54.84
N PHE A 32 16.09 -17.62 55.43
CA PHE A 32 15.12 -17.86 56.50
C PHE A 32 13.75 -18.16 55.88
N PRO A 33 13.19 -19.38 56.00
CA PRO A 33 11.97 -19.75 55.29
C PRO A 33 10.77 -18.87 55.67
N VAL A 34 10.09 -18.27 54.69
CA VAL A 34 8.91 -17.42 54.94
C VAL A 34 7.80 -18.16 55.69
N SER A 35 7.66 -19.47 55.47
CA SER A 35 6.67 -20.33 56.15
C SER A 35 6.89 -20.44 57.66
N GLN A 36 8.07 -20.08 58.17
CA GLN A 36 8.40 -20.09 59.59
C GLN A 36 8.20 -18.72 60.25
N LEU A 37 7.92 -17.66 59.48
CA LEU A 37 7.72 -16.31 60.02
C LEU A 37 6.42 -16.20 60.81
N LYS A 38 6.50 -15.52 61.96
CA LYS A 38 5.36 -15.20 62.82
C LYS A 38 5.37 -13.71 63.16
N PRO A 39 4.20 -13.06 63.24
CA PRO A 39 4.09 -11.71 63.76
C PRO A 39 4.79 -11.56 65.12
N GLY A 40 5.51 -10.46 65.31
CA GLY A 40 6.31 -10.16 66.51
C GLY A 40 7.74 -10.71 66.50
N MET A 41 8.12 -11.53 65.51
CA MET A 41 9.53 -11.93 65.34
C MET A 41 10.40 -10.70 65.09
N ARG A 42 11.55 -10.64 65.77
CA ARG A 42 12.52 -9.54 65.66
C ARG A 42 13.73 -9.96 64.84
N GLY A 43 14.24 -9.01 64.07
CA GLY A 43 15.40 -9.18 63.21
C GLY A 43 16.10 -7.85 62.99
N TYR A 44 16.96 -7.81 61.97
CA TYR A 44 17.64 -6.58 61.59
C TYR A 44 17.82 -6.47 60.08
N GLY A 45 17.92 -5.25 59.56
CA GLY A 45 18.32 -4.97 58.19
C GLY A 45 19.68 -4.30 58.11
N LEU A 46 20.34 -4.41 56.95
CA LEU A 46 21.62 -3.75 56.67
C LEU A 46 21.50 -2.80 55.49
N THR A 47 22.06 -1.59 55.62
CA THR A 47 22.12 -0.62 54.53
C THR A 47 23.19 0.44 54.80
N VAL A 48 23.59 1.21 53.78
CA VAL A 48 24.50 2.36 53.94
C VAL A 48 23.70 3.65 54.13
N PHE A 49 23.90 4.37 55.25
CA PHE A 49 23.33 5.71 55.47
C PHE A 49 24.30 6.84 55.14
N LYS A 50 25.62 6.59 55.22
CA LYS A 50 26.66 7.58 54.93
C LYS A 50 27.98 6.92 54.52
N GLY A 51 28.67 7.53 53.56
CA GLY A 51 29.89 7.02 52.93
C GLY A 51 29.65 5.66 52.27
N THR A 52 30.47 4.69 52.65
CA THR A 52 30.37 3.28 52.20
C THR A 52 30.18 2.31 53.37
N LYS A 53 29.95 2.83 54.59
CA LYS A 53 29.83 2.05 55.82
C LYS A 53 28.45 1.38 55.87
N ILE A 54 28.43 0.05 55.91
CA ILE A 54 27.21 -0.74 56.12
C ILE A 54 26.82 -0.64 57.60
N GLU A 55 25.59 -0.26 57.86
CA GLU A 55 25.04 -0.06 59.21
C GLU A 55 23.73 -0.83 59.38
N ARG A 56 23.41 -1.15 60.64
CA ARG A 56 22.28 -2.00 61.03
C ARG A 56 21.10 -1.15 61.51
N PHE A 57 19.89 -1.57 61.14
CA PHE A 57 18.62 -1.11 61.72
C PHE A 57 17.79 -2.31 62.18
N GLU A 58 16.98 -2.17 63.23
CA GLU A 58 16.15 -3.27 63.74
C GLU A 58 14.85 -3.38 62.94
N VAL A 59 14.28 -4.59 62.89
CA VAL A 59 12.98 -4.83 62.27
C VAL A 59 12.11 -5.75 63.14
N GLU A 60 10.81 -5.57 63.01
CA GLU A 60 9.80 -6.45 63.59
C GLU A 60 8.84 -6.92 62.49
N VAL A 61 8.58 -8.23 62.44
CA VAL A 61 7.64 -8.83 61.49
C VAL A 61 6.22 -8.51 61.92
N VAL A 62 5.46 -7.83 61.05
CA VAL A 62 4.05 -7.49 61.28
C VAL A 62 3.13 -8.60 60.77
N GLY A 63 3.48 -9.23 59.65
CA GLY A 63 2.71 -10.31 59.05
C GLY A 63 3.23 -10.73 57.67
N VAL A 64 2.51 -11.65 57.03
CA VAL A 64 2.83 -12.14 55.68
C VAL A 64 1.58 -12.00 54.80
N LEU A 65 1.76 -11.38 53.64
CA LEU A 65 0.77 -11.30 52.57
C LEU A 65 0.96 -12.51 51.66
N GLU A 66 0.10 -13.51 51.79
CA GLU A 66 0.08 -14.71 50.93
C GLU A 66 -0.40 -14.35 49.52
N ASN A 67 0.17 -15.00 48.49
CA ASN A 67 -0.20 -14.81 47.07
C ASN A 67 -0.18 -13.35 46.61
N ALA A 68 0.86 -12.61 47.02
CA ALA A 68 0.95 -11.16 46.85
C ALA A 68 1.56 -10.73 45.52
N LEU A 69 2.62 -11.39 45.05
CA LEU A 69 3.28 -11.08 43.78
C LEU A 69 3.44 -12.38 42.99
N TYR A 70 2.66 -12.57 41.94
CA TYR A 70 2.76 -13.74 41.06
C TYR A 70 2.68 -15.08 41.81
N GLY A 71 1.85 -15.14 42.86
CA GLY A 71 1.72 -16.32 43.73
C GLY A 71 2.75 -16.43 44.85
N TYR A 72 3.77 -15.55 44.89
CA TYR A 72 4.75 -15.51 45.98
C TYR A 72 4.29 -14.60 47.13
N PRO A 73 4.66 -14.92 48.38
CA PRO A 73 4.31 -14.10 49.53
C PRO A 73 5.17 -12.82 49.62
N LEU A 74 4.65 -11.78 50.26
CA LEU A 74 5.40 -10.61 50.71
C LEU A 74 5.38 -10.51 52.23
N VAL A 75 6.50 -10.15 52.85
CA VAL A 75 6.58 -10.03 54.31
C VAL A 75 6.41 -8.56 54.71
N ILE A 76 5.47 -8.28 55.61
CA ILE A 76 5.27 -6.94 56.17
C ILE A 76 6.20 -6.79 57.37
N ILE A 77 7.06 -5.78 57.33
CA ILE A 77 7.95 -5.44 58.44
C ILE A 77 7.75 -4.00 58.89
N MET A 78 8.07 -3.76 60.15
CA MET A 78 8.18 -2.43 60.73
C MET A 78 9.64 -2.20 61.12
N MET A 79 10.23 -1.11 60.63
CA MET A 79 11.62 -0.76 60.90
C MET A 79 11.73 0.08 62.16
N ARG A 80 12.70 -0.20 63.03
CA ARG A 80 12.90 0.49 64.31
C ARG A 80 14.40 0.58 64.64
N GLY A 81 14.77 1.51 65.50
CA GLY A 81 16.13 1.65 66.01
C GLY A 81 17.17 2.06 64.95
N GLY A 82 18.39 2.32 65.42
CA GLY A 82 19.51 2.74 64.58
C GLY A 82 19.28 4.07 63.86
N PRO A 83 20.05 4.34 62.77
CA PRO A 83 20.01 5.61 62.05
C PRO A 83 18.63 5.98 61.47
N ILE A 84 17.73 5.01 61.25
CA ILE A 84 16.36 5.28 60.78
C ILE A 84 15.57 6.07 61.83
N THR A 85 15.53 5.58 63.07
CA THR A 85 14.75 6.21 64.13
C THR A 85 15.41 7.49 64.65
N GLU A 86 16.74 7.53 64.75
CA GLU A 86 17.50 8.72 65.14
C GLU A 86 17.23 9.92 64.22
N ARG A 87 16.97 9.66 62.94
CA ARG A 87 16.73 10.69 61.92
C ARG A 87 15.26 11.02 61.68
N GLY A 88 14.34 10.39 62.43
CA GLY A 88 12.90 10.47 62.18
C GLY A 88 12.52 10.09 60.74
N ALA A 89 13.32 9.23 60.11
CA ALA A 89 13.13 8.87 58.71
C ALA A 89 12.02 7.83 58.56
N MET A 90 11.20 8.01 57.52
CA MET A 90 10.27 6.98 57.07
C MET A 90 11.03 5.95 56.23
N VAL A 91 10.34 5.19 55.37
CA VAL A 91 11.03 4.33 54.41
C VAL A 91 11.84 5.19 53.43
N ILE A 92 13.16 4.97 53.35
CA ILE A 92 14.09 5.81 52.57
C ILE A 92 14.22 5.26 51.14
N ALA A 93 13.91 6.07 50.13
CA ALA A 93 14.19 5.80 48.72
C ALA A 93 15.70 5.56 48.51
N GLY A 94 16.05 4.46 47.84
CA GLY A 94 17.42 3.95 47.74
C GLY A 94 17.78 2.87 48.78
N MET A 95 16.89 2.55 49.73
CA MET A 95 17.00 1.32 50.55
C MET A 95 16.47 0.06 49.86
N SER A 96 15.89 0.19 48.65
CA SER A 96 15.49 -0.98 47.86
C SER A 96 16.66 -1.95 47.73
N GLY A 97 16.43 -3.21 48.10
CA GLY A 97 17.45 -4.24 48.14
C GLY A 97 18.14 -4.42 49.50
N SER A 98 17.80 -3.64 50.53
CA SER A 98 18.39 -3.81 51.87
C SER A 98 18.02 -5.19 52.45
N PRO A 99 18.99 -6.07 52.73
CA PRO A 99 18.73 -7.41 53.21
C PRO A 99 18.21 -7.39 54.65
N ILE A 100 17.19 -8.20 54.90
CA ILE A 100 16.56 -8.38 56.20
C ILE A 100 16.92 -9.76 56.75
N PHE A 101 17.38 -9.79 58.00
CA PHE A 101 17.88 -10.98 58.69
C PHE A 101 17.03 -11.31 59.91
N ILE A 102 16.74 -12.60 60.09
CA ILE A 102 16.19 -13.19 61.31
C ILE A 102 17.06 -14.40 61.65
N GLU A 103 17.48 -14.51 62.90
CA GLU A 103 18.37 -15.60 63.38
C GLU A 103 19.64 -15.77 62.51
N GLY A 104 20.18 -14.67 61.98
CA GLY A 104 21.38 -14.66 61.15
C GLY A 104 21.18 -15.15 59.70
N LYS A 105 19.96 -15.52 59.31
CA LYS A 105 19.59 -15.92 57.94
C LYS A 105 18.81 -14.82 57.23
N ILE A 106 18.90 -14.74 55.91
CA ILE A 106 18.25 -13.70 55.11
C ILE A 106 16.79 -14.10 54.83
N VAL A 107 15.85 -13.28 55.27
CA VAL A 107 14.44 -13.40 54.92
C VAL A 107 14.20 -12.92 53.49
N GLY A 108 14.80 -11.80 53.12
CA GLY A 108 14.56 -11.15 51.83
C GLY A 108 15.09 -9.73 51.79
N ALA A 109 14.61 -8.94 50.82
CA ALA A 109 15.00 -7.56 50.64
C ALA A 109 13.84 -6.57 50.82
N LEU A 110 14.13 -5.42 51.42
CA LEU A 110 13.20 -4.29 51.43
C LEU A 110 12.86 -3.87 49.99
N ALA A 111 11.57 -3.79 49.66
CA ALA A 111 11.12 -3.71 48.28
C ALA A 111 10.00 -2.69 48.02
N TYR A 112 8.96 -2.68 48.86
CA TYR A 112 7.80 -1.80 48.65
C TYR A 112 7.54 -0.94 49.89
N GLY A 113 7.09 0.29 49.66
CA GLY A 113 6.66 1.21 50.72
C GLY A 113 5.16 1.48 50.61
N PHE A 114 4.51 1.69 51.76
CA PHE A 114 3.12 2.14 51.78
C PHE A 114 3.02 3.64 51.49
N GLY A 115 1.91 4.09 50.87
CA GLY A 115 1.60 5.51 50.68
C GLY A 115 1.12 6.17 51.98
N PHE A 116 1.73 7.31 52.35
CA PHE A 116 1.40 8.11 53.54
C PHE A 116 1.35 7.36 54.91
N PRO A 117 2.27 6.43 55.22
CA PRO A 117 2.23 5.75 56.51
C PRO A 117 2.72 6.68 57.62
N LYS A 118 2.14 6.56 58.82
CA LYS A 118 2.61 7.29 60.03
C LYS A 118 3.80 6.59 60.72
N GLU A 119 4.05 5.34 60.35
CA GLU A 119 5.13 4.51 60.88
C GLU A 119 5.97 3.92 59.72
N PRO A 120 7.27 3.64 59.91
CA PRO A 120 8.17 3.13 58.87
C PRO A 120 7.90 1.64 58.56
N VAL A 121 6.75 1.38 57.95
CA VAL A 121 6.30 0.04 57.52
C VAL A 121 6.59 -0.18 56.04
N ALA A 122 7.11 -1.36 55.70
CA ALA A 122 7.49 -1.73 54.34
C ALA A 122 7.18 -3.20 54.06
N LEU A 123 7.21 -3.57 52.78
CA LEU A 123 7.15 -4.95 52.33
C LEU A 123 8.54 -5.43 51.89
N VAL A 124 8.82 -6.68 52.26
CA VAL A 124 10.05 -7.39 51.94
C VAL A 124 9.73 -8.48 50.93
N THR A 125 10.45 -8.47 49.81
CA THR A 125 10.43 -9.54 48.82
C THR A 125 11.30 -10.69 49.33
N PRO A 126 10.76 -11.90 49.50
CA PRO A 126 11.52 -13.02 50.04
C PRO A 126 12.72 -13.42 49.19
N LEU A 127 13.82 -13.83 49.83
CA LEU A 127 15.02 -14.26 49.11
C LEU A 127 14.75 -15.51 48.27
N GLU A 128 13.83 -16.40 48.70
CA GLU A 128 13.38 -17.55 47.90
C GLU A 128 12.86 -17.13 46.52
N ALA A 129 12.06 -16.06 46.46
CA ALA A 129 11.54 -15.52 45.21
C ALA A 129 12.64 -14.82 44.40
N MET A 130 13.49 -14.02 45.06
CA MET A 130 14.57 -13.29 44.39
C MET A 130 15.61 -14.22 43.75
N LEU A 131 15.89 -15.38 44.35
CA LEU A 131 16.82 -16.38 43.79
C LEU A 131 16.35 -16.93 42.43
N THR A 132 15.06 -16.88 42.13
CA THR A 132 14.54 -17.29 40.80
C THR A 132 15.09 -16.41 39.68
N ASN A 133 15.42 -15.14 39.95
CA ASN A 133 15.99 -14.21 38.98
C ASN A 133 17.45 -14.52 38.60
N LEU A 134 18.16 -15.37 39.34
CA LEU A 134 19.49 -15.86 38.94
C LEU A 134 19.41 -16.91 37.82
N HIS A 135 18.22 -17.46 37.56
CA HIS A 135 18.03 -18.49 36.53
C HIS A 135 17.18 -17.95 35.36
N PRO A 136 17.77 -17.63 34.20
CA PRO A 136 17.08 -16.96 33.07
C PRO A 136 16.00 -17.81 32.39
N ARG A 137 15.84 -19.09 32.76
CA ARG A 137 14.72 -19.96 32.30
C ARG A 137 13.55 -20.06 33.29
N ALA A 138 13.60 -19.37 34.42
CA ALA A 138 12.47 -19.33 35.35
C ALA A 138 11.39 -18.37 34.80
N GLU A 139 10.36 -18.99 34.20
CA GLU A 139 9.07 -18.43 33.79
C GLU A 139 9.10 -17.10 33.02
N ALA A 140 9.15 -17.23 31.69
CA ALA A 140 8.59 -16.25 30.76
C ALA A 140 7.06 -16.25 30.86
N GLN A 141 6.51 -15.88 32.02
CA GLN A 141 5.23 -15.19 32.05
C GLN A 141 5.57 -13.70 32.13
N LEU A 142 5.59 -13.04 30.96
CA LEU A 142 5.37 -11.59 30.87
C LEU A 142 3.94 -11.32 31.38
N ALA A 143 3.71 -11.52 32.68
CA ALA A 143 2.53 -11.05 33.36
C ALA A 143 2.69 -9.54 33.46
N ASP A 144 1.73 -8.83 32.91
CA ASP A 144 1.66 -7.38 32.79
C ASP A 144 2.05 -6.68 34.11
N LEU A 145 3.33 -6.34 34.27
CA LEU A 145 3.91 -5.60 35.40
C LEU A 145 3.26 -4.22 35.59
N ARG A 146 2.49 -3.76 34.61
CA ARG A 146 1.75 -2.50 34.65
C ARG A 146 0.41 -2.64 35.37
N SER A 147 -0.14 -3.85 35.46
CA SER A 147 -1.40 -4.09 36.16
C SER A 147 -1.16 -4.26 37.65
N GLY A 148 -1.66 -3.33 38.47
CA GLY A 148 -1.54 -3.44 39.91
C GLY A 148 -2.37 -4.60 40.47
N HIS A 149 -1.84 -5.30 41.47
CA HIS A 149 -2.44 -6.50 42.05
C HIS A 149 -3.20 -6.17 43.34
N MET A 150 -4.43 -6.68 43.46
CA MET A 150 -5.30 -6.44 44.61
C MET A 150 -5.45 -7.69 45.48
N ILE A 151 -4.97 -7.61 46.72
CA ILE A 151 -5.13 -8.64 47.75
C ILE A 151 -6.34 -8.30 48.60
N ARG A 152 -7.45 -9.02 48.39
CA ARG A 152 -8.73 -8.81 49.08
C ARG A 152 -8.83 -9.56 50.42
N LYS A 153 -7.81 -9.42 51.28
CA LYS A 153 -7.77 -10.01 52.63
C LYS A 153 -7.60 -8.86 53.64
N PRO A 154 -8.51 -8.70 54.62
CA PRO A 154 -8.38 -7.65 55.62
C PRO A 154 -7.06 -7.78 56.38
N VAL A 155 -6.33 -6.67 56.52
CA VAL A 155 -5.02 -6.62 57.18
C VAL A 155 -4.97 -5.44 58.15
N ARG A 156 -4.23 -5.61 59.24
CA ARG A 156 -3.96 -4.52 60.19
C ARG A 156 -2.53 -4.04 60.01
N ILE A 157 -2.36 -2.79 59.61
CA ILE A 157 -1.06 -2.17 59.34
C ILE A 157 -0.98 -0.89 60.16
N ALA A 158 0.08 -0.74 60.96
CA ALA A 158 0.27 0.43 61.85
C ALA A 158 -0.97 0.76 62.71
N GLY A 159 -1.65 -0.27 63.23
CA GLY A 159 -2.85 -0.14 64.04
C GLY A 159 -4.17 0.09 63.28
N VAL A 160 -4.12 0.45 61.99
CA VAL A 160 -5.29 0.70 61.12
C VAL A 160 -5.71 -0.58 60.40
N ARG A 161 -7.02 -0.83 60.29
CA ARG A 161 -7.59 -1.99 59.57
C ARG A 161 -7.97 -1.59 58.14
N TYR A 162 -7.35 -2.23 57.16
CA TYR A 162 -7.65 -2.06 55.74
C TYR A 162 -8.46 -3.25 55.21
N ALA A 163 -9.29 -3.01 54.19
CA ALA A 163 -10.08 -4.06 53.54
C ALA A 163 -9.22 -5.00 52.67
N GLY A 164 -8.05 -4.52 52.24
CA GLY A 164 -7.08 -5.25 51.44
C GLY A 164 -5.81 -4.45 51.22
N VAL A 165 -4.88 -5.01 50.44
CA VAL A 165 -3.65 -4.34 50.00
C VAL A 165 -3.63 -4.31 48.48
N TYR A 166 -3.41 -3.13 47.90
CA TYR A 166 -3.14 -2.95 46.48
C TYR A 166 -1.66 -2.71 46.27
N ILE A 167 -1.05 -3.47 45.37
CA ILE A 167 0.37 -3.39 45.03
C ILE A 167 0.47 -2.89 43.59
N GLY A 168 0.97 -1.68 43.38
CA GLY A 168 1.08 -1.08 42.05
C GLY A 168 1.66 0.33 42.05
N HIS A 169 2.04 0.82 40.87
CA HIS A 169 2.62 2.15 40.69
C HIS A 169 1.60 3.29 40.84
N GLU A 170 0.35 3.05 40.43
CA GLU A 170 -0.73 4.04 40.48
C GLU A 170 -1.51 3.94 41.79
N GLN A 171 -2.07 5.06 42.24
CA GLN A 171 -2.91 5.06 43.44
C GLN A 171 -4.25 4.39 43.11
N PRO A 172 -4.71 3.40 43.90
CA PRO A 172 -6.00 2.77 43.66
C PRO A 172 -7.14 3.76 43.97
N THR A 173 -8.19 3.74 43.15
CA THR A 173 -9.43 4.49 43.39
C THR A 173 -10.33 3.84 44.45
N THR A 174 -10.05 2.59 44.81
CA THR A 174 -10.84 1.83 45.79
C THR A 174 -10.64 2.40 47.20
N PRO A 175 -11.69 2.81 47.91
CA PRO A 175 -11.58 3.34 49.26
C PRO A 175 -11.15 2.25 50.26
N ASN A 176 -10.45 2.65 51.33
CA ASN A 176 -10.04 1.79 52.44
C ASN A 176 -9.14 0.59 52.08
N VAL A 177 -8.26 0.76 51.09
CA VAL A 177 -7.22 -0.20 50.71
C VAL A 177 -5.85 0.37 51.02
N ALA A 178 -4.94 -0.44 51.59
CA ALA A 178 -3.56 -0.02 51.78
C ALA A 178 -2.83 -0.06 50.43
N TRP A 179 -2.27 1.06 50.00
CA TRP A 179 -1.52 1.15 48.75
C TRP A 179 -0.03 0.95 49.03
N ALA A 180 0.53 -0.14 48.52
CA ALA A 180 1.96 -0.40 48.47
C ALA A 180 2.47 -0.18 47.04
N ARG A 181 3.60 0.53 46.91
CA ARG A 181 4.28 0.75 45.63
C ARG A 181 5.75 0.38 45.74
N PRO A 182 6.43 -0.01 44.64
CA PRO A 182 7.87 -0.20 44.64
C PRO A 182 8.56 1.02 45.27
N LEU A 183 9.62 0.78 46.04
CA LEU A 183 10.38 1.88 46.60
C LEU A 183 10.96 2.72 45.47
N MET A 184 10.60 4.01 45.47
CA MET A 184 11.08 4.95 44.47
C MET A 184 12.60 4.85 44.38
N THR A 185 13.10 4.61 43.18
CA THR A 185 14.54 4.51 42.96
C THR A 185 15.07 5.90 42.61
N PRO A 186 15.90 6.51 43.47
CA PRO A 186 16.44 7.82 43.19
C PRO A 186 17.46 7.71 42.06
N ILE A 187 17.32 8.57 41.05
CA ILE A 187 18.28 8.72 39.96
C ILE A 187 19.07 10.00 40.24
N MET A 188 20.35 9.82 40.54
CA MET A 188 21.29 10.92 40.72
C MET A 188 21.59 11.49 39.36
N VAL A 189 21.29 12.77 39.19
CA VAL A 189 21.45 13.50 37.95
C VAL A 189 22.51 14.56 38.14
N SER A 190 23.49 14.61 37.24
CA SER A 190 24.44 15.72 37.15
C SER A 190 24.75 16.05 35.70
N GLY A 191 25.17 17.31 35.46
CA GLY A 191 25.43 17.79 34.10
C GLY A 191 24.15 18.04 33.29
N VAL A 192 23.01 18.35 33.90
CA VAL A 192 21.82 18.76 33.15
C VAL A 192 21.33 20.14 33.61
N SER A 193 20.72 20.88 32.70
CA SER A 193 20.06 22.16 32.98
C SER A 193 18.73 21.94 33.72
N PRO A 194 18.18 22.97 34.42
CA PRO A 194 16.86 22.89 35.04
C PRO A 194 15.73 22.54 34.06
N ARG A 195 15.87 22.93 32.79
CA ARG A 195 14.89 22.63 31.72
C ARG A 195 14.91 21.16 31.36
N THR A 196 16.10 20.60 31.12
CA THR A 196 16.29 19.16 30.87
C THR A 196 15.85 18.34 32.09
N MET A 197 16.12 18.82 33.30
CA MET A 197 15.70 18.16 34.54
C MET A 197 14.18 18.00 34.62
N LYS A 198 13.41 19.05 34.30
CA LYS A 198 11.95 19.00 34.27
C LYS A 198 11.42 17.99 33.24
N TYR A 199 12.06 17.90 32.07
CA TYR A 199 11.72 16.90 31.05
C TYR A 199 12.00 15.47 31.56
N LEU A 200 13.15 15.27 32.18
CA LEU A 200 13.55 13.98 32.76
C LEU A 200 12.63 13.54 33.91
N GLU A 201 12.21 14.47 34.77
CA GLU A 201 11.21 14.23 35.83
C GLU A 201 9.90 13.72 35.25
N ALA A 202 9.34 14.40 34.25
CA ALA A 202 8.10 13.97 33.60
C ALA A 202 8.23 12.58 32.95
N MET A 203 9.37 12.29 32.34
CA MET A 203 9.64 11.03 31.66
C MET A 203 9.83 9.84 32.63
N LEU A 204 10.51 10.05 33.76
CA LEU A 204 10.93 8.95 34.65
C LEU A 204 9.99 8.73 35.85
N GLN A 205 9.24 9.74 36.29
CA GLN A 205 8.28 9.60 37.38
C GLN A 205 7.15 8.60 37.06
N ARG A 206 6.69 8.57 35.80
CA ARG A 206 5.69 7.59 35.32
C ARG A 206 6.17 6.13 35.44
N HIS A 207 7.47 5.92 35.58
CA HIS A 207 8.09 4.60 35.72
C HIS A 207 8.61 4.32 37.15
N GLY A 208 8.23 5.13 38.14
CA GLY A 208 8.61 4.90 39.54
C GLY A 208 10.02 5.35 39.91
N PHE A 209 10.64 6.20 39.10
CA PHE A 209 11.94 6.81 39.41
C PHE A 209 11.78 8.25 39.87
N THR A 210 12.69 8.69 40.74
CA THR A 210 12.76 10.09 41.18
C THR A 210 14.11 10.66 40.78
N PRO A 211 14.17 11.44 39.69
CA PRO A 211 15.37 12.20 39.35
C PRO A 211 15.67 13.22 40.45
N LEU A 212 16.92 13.28 40.90
CA LEU A 212 17.41 14.21 41.91
C LEU A 212 18.73 14.81 41.46
N MET A 213 18.86 16.14 41.57
CA MET A 213 20.14 16.81 41.34
C MET A 213 21.17 16.36 42.39
N ALA A 214 22.27 15.78 41.91
CA ALA A 214 23.40 15.38 42.74
C ALA A 214 24.59 16.35 42.59
N PRO A 215 25.40 16.54 43.65
CA PRO A 215 26.64 17.31 43.55
C PRO A 215 27.54 16.71 42.46
N GLY A 216 28.00 17.55 41.53
CA GLY A 216 28.70 17.10 40.32
C GLY A 216 29.90 16.20 40.60
N GLY A 217 29.91 15.01 40.00
CA GLY A 217 30.99 14.04 40.06
C GLY A 217 31.09 13.26 38.75
N GLY A 218 31.55 13.92 37.67
CA GLY A 218 31.60 13.35 36.31
C GLY A 218 32.53 12.14 36.14
N THR A 219 33.29 11.76 37.17
CA THR A 219 34.15 10.58 37.16
C THR A 219 33.92 9.74 38.42
N ALA A 220 33.69 8.44 38.23
CA ALA A 220 33.61 7.44 39.29
C ALA A 220 34.87 7.46 40.16
N LYS A 221 34.84 8.23 41.26
CA LYS A 221 35.94 8.26 42.23
C LYS A 221 36.06 6.87 42.84
N GLN A 222 37.27 6.32 42.87
CA GLN A 222 37.52 5.04 43.51
C GLN A 222 37.41 5.22 45.03
N VAL A 223 36.48 4.51 45.65
CA VAL A 223 36.25 4.57 47.10
C VAL A 223 36.41 3.19 47.73
N PRO A 224 36.88 3.09 49.00
CA PRO A 224 36.96 1.80 49.68
C PRO A 224 35.55 1.22 49.90
N VAL A 225 35.24 0.10 49.24
CA VAL A 225 33.93 -0.56 49.33
C VAL A 225 34.10 -2.03 49.67
N ARG A 226 33.45 -2.46 50.76
CA ARG A 226 33.20 -3.88 51.01
C ARG A 226 31.87 -4.23 50.36
N PHE A 227 31.93 -4.91 49.22
CA PHE A 227 30.73 -5.23 48.43
C PHE A 227 30.05 -6.51 48.94
N GLU A 228 29.40 -6.38 50.09
CA GLU A 228 28.69 -7.42 50.85
C GLU A 228 27.22 -7.01 51.07
N PRO A 229 26.31 -7.92 51.46
CA PRO A 229 24.90 -7.60 51.73
C PRO A 229 24.73 -6.32 52.55
N GLY A 230 23.98 -5.35 52.00
CA GLY A 230 23.79 -4.01 52.58
C GLY A 230 24.64 -2.90 51.94
N ALA A 231 25.62 -3.24 51.09
CA ALA A 231 26.41 -2.26 50.34
C ALA A 231 25.56 -1.46 49.34
N ALA A 232 25.93 -0.21 49.08
CA ALA A 232 25.24 0.63 48.10
C ALA A 232 25.70 0.29 46.66
N VAL A 233 24.74 0.19 45.75
CA VAL A 233 24.96 -0.13 44.33
C VAL A 233 24.42 1.00 43.46
N ALA A 234 25.15 1.35 42.41
CA ALA A 234 24.73 2.30 41.40
C ALA A 234 24.57 1.62 40.04
N THR A 235 23.53 1.97 39.30
CA THR A 235 23.29 1.50 37.93
C THR A 235 23.18 2.72 37.02
N PRO A 236 24.25 3.09 36.29
CA PRO A 236 24.20 4.23 35.39
C PRO A 236 23.37 3.95 34.13
N LEU A 237 22.51 4.90 33.79
CA LEU A 237 21.73 4.97 32.55
C LEU A 237 22.46 5.77 31.47
N ALA A 238 23.20 6.80 31.90
CA ALA A 238 24.11 7.57 31.06
C ALA A 238 25.34 8.01 31.86
N THR A 239 26.51 8.06 31.22
CA THR A 239 27.76 8.57 31.80
C THR A 239 28.52 9.44 30.80
N GLY A 240 29.35 10.39 31.27
CA GLY A 240 30.10 11.32 30.42
C GLY A 240 29.80 12.78 30.78
N ASP A 241 29.51 13.61 29.77
CA ASP A 241 29.10 15.01 29.95
C ASP A 241 27.77 15.19 30.71
N ILE A 242 26.97 14.13 30.78
CA ILE A 242 25.85 13.94 31.70
C ILE A 242 26.07 12.66 32.51
N ASP A 243 25.62 12.62 33.76
CA ASP A 243 25.60 11.40 34.57
C ASP A 243 24.18 11.19 35.12
N LEU A 244 23.61 10.03 34.81
CA LEU A 244 22.28 9.58 35.28
C LEU A 244 22.46 8.23 35.95
N SER A 245 22.51 8.20 37.28
CA SER A 245 22.84 7.00 38.05
C SER A 245 21.78 6.65 39.08
N ALA A 246 21.11 5.51 38.90
CA ALA A 246 20.17 5.01 39.89
C ALA A 246 20.88 4.37 41.08
N ILE A 247 20.46 4.66 42.31
CA ILE A 247 21.08 4.12 43.52
C ILE A 247 20.12 3.17 44.25
N GLY A 248 20.65 2.00 44.62
CA GLY A 248 19.97 0.98 45.42
C GLY A 248 20.90 0.32 46.43
N THR A 249 20.49 -0.83 46.95
CA THR A 249 21.24 -1.63 47.92
C THR A 249 21.43 -3.07 47.42
N LEU A 250 22.60 -3.64 47.69
CA LEU A 250 22.93 -5.03 47.43
C LEU A 250 22.24 -5.93 48.46
N THR A 251 21.42 -6.87 47.99
CA THR A 251 20.71 -7.82 48.86
C THR A 251 21.57 -9.03 49.19
N TYR A 252 22.09 -9.68 48.16
CA TYR A 252 22.73 -10.98 48.31
C TYR A 252 23.91 -11.09 47.35
N ARG A 253 24.95 -11.78 47.79
CA ARG A 253 26.14 -12.08 46.98
C ARG A 253 26.62 -13.49 47.27
N LYS A 254 26.82 -14.28 46.21
CA LYS A 254 27.46 -15.59 46.27
C LYS A 254 28.49 -15.71 45.15
N GLY A 255 29.76 -15.66 45.51
CA GLY A 255 30.85 -15.56 44.53
C GLY A 255 30.71 -14.29 43.69
N ASP A 256 30.61 -14.48 42.37
CA ASP A 256 30.43 -13.40 41.40
C ASP A 256 28.97 -13.06 41.13
N TYR A 257 28.01 -13.85 41.61
CA TYR A 257 26.59 -13.60 41.41
C TYR A 257 26.03 -12.71 42.51
N VAL A 258 25.25 -11.72 42.09
CA VAL A 258 24.63 -10.76 43.00
C VAL A 258 23.15 -10.57 42.71
N LEU A 259 22.40 -10.29 43.77
CA LEU A 259 21.03 -9.78 43.71
C LEU A 259 21.00 -8.41 44.38
N ALA A 260 20.43 -7.43 43.68
CA ALA A 260 20.22 -6.08 44.17
C ALA A 260 18.80 -5.63 43.84
N PHE A 261 18.34 -4.59 44.54
CA PHE A 261 16.95 -4.12 44.50
C PHE A 261 15.95 -5.21 44.94
N GLY A 262 14.93 -4.82 45.71
CA GLY A 262 13.89 -5.75 46.17
C GLY A 262 12.71 -5.90 45.20
N HIS A 263 12.76 -5.23 44.07
CA HIS A 263 11.67 -5.13 43.09
C HIS A 263 12.28 -4.99 41.68
N PRO A 264 11.46 -5.12 40.61
CA PRO A 264 11.90 -4.87 39.26
C PRO A 264 12.45 -3.46 39.12
N PHE A 265 13.53 -3.30 38.34
CA PHE A 265 14.04 -1.98 38.00
C PHE A 265 13.18 -1.37 36.88
N PHE A 266 13.11 -2.05 35.73
CA PHE A 266 12.11 -1.84 34.67
C PHE A 266 11.25 -3.09 34.42
N GLY A 267 11.72 -4.27 34.83
CA GLY A 267 11.07 -5.57 34.64
C GLY A 267 11.09 -6.07 33.19
N VAL A 268 12.14 -5.74 32.44
CA VAL A 268 12.26 -6.09 31.01
C VAL A 268 12.86 -7.48 30.75
N GLY A 269 13.25 -8.21 31.81
CA GLY A 269 13.90 -9.51 31.69
C GLY A 269 15.37 -9.38 31.33
N ALA A 270 15.81 -10.06 30.27
CA ALA A 270 17.22 -10.04 29.87
C ALA A 270 17.66 -8.64 29.43
N VAL A 271 18.66 -8.08 30.09
CA VAL A 271 19.16 -6.71 29.88
C VAL A 271 20.68 -6.70 30.04
N GLU A 272 21.35 -5.68 29.52
CA GLU A 272 22.78 -5.48 29.73
C GLU A 272 23.00 -4.08 30.31
N MET A 273 23.06 -3.97 31.65
CA MET A 273 23.23 -2.69 32.33
C MET A 273 24.51 -2.67 33.17
N PRO A 274 25.22 -1.54 33.24
CA PRO A 274 26.41 -1.41 34.07
C PRO A 274 26.07 -1.44 35.57
N MET A 275 26.90 -2.12 36.36
CA MET A 275 26.79 -2.14 37.82
C MET A 275 28.05 -1.52 38.45
N HIS A 276 27.85 -0.52 39.29
CA HIS A 276 28.89 0.24 39.98
C HIS A 276 28.68 0.22 41.49
N ALA A 277 29.74 0.52 42.24
CA ALA A 277 29.59 0.89 43.63
C ALA A 277 28.95 2.29 43.75
N ALA A 278 28.33 2.57 44.89
CA ALA A 278 27.85 3.91 45.22
C ALA A 278 28.41 4.38 46.57
N GLU A 279 28.69 5.68 46.66
CA GLU A 279 29.01 6.36 47.92
C GLU A 279 27.81 7.22 48.32
N ILE A 280 27.27 7.00 49.52
CA ILE A 280 26.14 7.79 50.02
C ILE A 280 26.67 9.05 50.68
N VAL A 281 26.29 10.22 50.18
CA VAL A 281 26.67 11.51 50.77
C VAL A 281 25.95 11.69 52.11
N ASP A 282 24.61 11.60 52.08
CA ASP A 282 23.77 11.58 53.29
C ASP A 282 22.35 11.07 52.97
N VAL A 283 21.54 10.93 54.02
CA VAL A 283 20.11 10.62 53.94
C VAL A 283 19.30 11.85 54.31
N PHE A 284 18.40 12.26 53.41
CA PHE A 284 17.48 13.36 53.63
C PHE A 284 16.13 12.83 54.09
N SER A 285 15.77 13.14 55.34
CA SER A 285 14.44 12.86 55.90
C SER A 285 13.44 13.89 55.37
N SER A 286 12.30 13.44 54.85
CA SER A 286 11.23 14.29 54.33
C SER A 286 9.86 13.71 54.65
N TYR A 287 8.89 14.60 54.91
CA TYR A 287 7.48 14.24 55.12
C TYR A 287 6.83 13.64 53.87
N ALA A 288 7.34 14.00 52.68
CA ALA A 288 6.85 13.44 51.42
C ALA A 288 7.52 12.10 51.14
N ILE A 289 8.83 12.10 50.89
CA ILE A 289 9.63 10.91 50.58
C ILE A 289 11.05 11.14 51.09
N SER A 290 11.49 10.33 52.06
CA SER A 290 12.90 10.33 52.50
C SER A 290 13.77 9.64 51.43
N PHE A 291 14.99 10.11 51.16
CA PHE A 291 15.84 9.53 50.10
C PHE A 291 17.34 9.56 50.44
N LYS A 292 18.11 8.64 49.85
CA LYS A 292 19.57 8.67 49.85
C LYS A 292 20.06 9.63 48.77
N LEU A 293 20.97 10.55 49.10
CA LEU A 293 21.74 11.32 48.13
C LEU A 293 23.13 10.67 48.01
N GLY A 294 23.58 10.34 46.81
CA GLY A 294 24.84 9.62 46.63
C GLY A 294 25.52 9.87 45.29
N ASN A 295 26.75 9.40 45.18
CA ASN A 295 27.57 9.48 43.98
C ASN A 295 27.86 8.07 43.44
N ARG A 296 27.99 7.96 42.12
CA ARG A 296 28.52 6.76 41.47
C ARG A 296 30.03 6.65 41.74
N ALA A 297 30.48 5.45 42.11
CA ALA A 297 31.88 5.11 42.32
C ALA A 297 32.36 4.07 41.29
N GLN A 298 33.38 3.26 41.58
CA GLN A 298 34.01 2.36 40.61
C GLN A 298 33.06 1.32 39.98
N PRO A 299 33.30 0.91 38.71
CA PRO A 299 32.58 -0.21 38.09
C PRO A 299 32.86 -1.52 38.84
N LEU A 300 31.83 -2.35 38.97
CA LEU A 300 31.88 -3.64 39.66
C LEU A 300 31.54 -4.82 38.75
N GLY A 301 30.61 -4.62 37.82
CA GLY A 301 30.07 -5.71 37.02
C GLY A 301 28.97 -5.26 36.05
N ALA A 302 28.15 -6.21 35.64
CA ALA A 302 26.99 -5.99 34.79
C ALA A 302 25.75 -6.66 35.37
N ILE A 303 24.60 -5.98 35.29
CA ILE A 303 23.28 -6.56 35.47
C ILE A 303 22.91 -7.23 34.15
N TYR A 304 22.58 -8.52 34.21
CA TYR A 304 22.21 -9.31 33.03
C TYR A 304 20.72 -9.68 32.98
N TYR A 305 20.00 -9.48 34.09
CA TYR A 305 18.58 -9.80 34.19
C TYR A 305 17.86 -8.87 35.18
N ASP A 306 16.76 -8.29 34.72
CA ASP A 306 15.87 -7.41 35.48
C ASP A 306 14.49 -8.07 35.54
N GLY A 307 14.25 -8.83 36.61
CA GLY A 307 13.09 -9.70 36.73
C GLY A 307 12.05 -9.21 37.75
N ALA A 308 11.00 -10.02 37.93
CA ALA A 308 9.83 -9.68 38.76
C ALA A 308 10.14 -9.36 40.23
N PHE A 309 11.22 -9.91 40.80
CA PHE A 309 11.53 -9.82 42.24
C PHE A 309 12.80 -9.05 42.59
N ALA A 310 13.74 -8.85 41.65
CA ALA A 310 15.08 -8.30 41.88
C ALA A 310 15.80 -8.03 40.55
N VAL A 311 16.94 -7.35 40.60
CA VAL A 311 17.92 -7.40 39.49
C VAL A 311 19.04 -8.38 39.83
N ALA A 312 19.43 -9.17 38.84
CA ALA A 312 20.53 -10.12 38.93
C ALA A 312 21.73 -9.60 38.13
N GLY A 313 22.90 -9.63 38.76
CA GLY A 313 24.14 -9.18 38.17
C GLY A 313 25.29 -10.14 38.38
N ARG A 314 26.37 -9.91 37.63
CA ARG A 314 27.63 -10.63 37.70
C ARG A 314 28.79 -9.67 37.88
N MET A 315 29.62 -9.93 38.87
CA MET A 315 30.85 -9.18 39.15
C MET A 315 31.90 -9.44 38.06
N GLY A 316 32.77 -8.46 37.80
CA GLY A 316 33.90 -8.57 36.86
C GLY A 316 33.52 -8.48 35.38
N GLN A 317 32.23 -8.54 35.04
CA GLN A 317 31.73 -8.42 33.67
C GLN A 317 31.45 -6.95 33.33
N ARG A 318 31.91 -6.46 32.18
CA ARG A 318 31.63 -5.08 31.75
C ARG A 318 30.42 -5.06 30.81
N ALA A 319 29.42 -4.25 31.14
CA ALA A 319 28.27 -4.00 30.26
C ALA A 319 28.70 -3.12 29.07
N LYS A 320 28.18 -3.43 27.88
CA LYS A 320 28.29 -2.57 26.70
C LYS A 320 27.35 -1.39 26.83
N MET A 321 27.92 -0.20 26.68
CA MET A 321 27.17 1.05 26.55
C MET A 321 27.28 1.53 25.10
N ILE A 322 26.29 2.29 24.66
CA ILE A 322 26.21 2.87 23.32
C ILE A 322 26.89 4.24 23.37
N PRO A 323 28.07 4.40 22.73
CA PRO A 323 28.72 5.70 22.64
C PRO A 323 27.89 6.66 21.79
N MET A 324 27.74 7.88 22.31
CA MET A 324 27.12 9.00 21.63
C MET A 324 28.07 10.20 21.62
N THR A 325 28.25 10.80 20.44
CA THR A 325 28.99 12.06 20.29
C THR A 325 28.08 13.14 19.72
N ALA A 326 28.19 14.35 20.24
CA ALA A 326 27.43 15.50 19.75
C ALA A 326 28.34 16.69 19.52
N ARG A 327 28.46 17.14 18.27
CA ARG A 327 29.18 18.36 17.91
C ARG A 327 28.18 19.47 17.60
N ILE A 328 28.19 20.52 18.42
CA ILE A 328 27.26 21.63 18.29
C ILE A 328 28.03 22.92 18.02
N THR A 329 27.73 23.56 16.90
CA THR A 329 28.34 24.81 16.45
C THR A 329 27.29 25.91 16.42
N ASN A 330 27.58 27.06 17.03
CA ASN A 330 26.79 28.28 16.91
C ASN A 330 27.60 29.33 16.13
N SER A 331 27.20 29.52 14.88
CA SER A 331 27.88 30.38 13.90
C SER A 331 27.92 31.86 14.31
N ALA A 332 26.84 32.40 14.89
CA ALA A 332 26.79 33.82 15.28
C ALA A 332 27.73 34.15 16.45
N ARG A 333 27.98 33.17 17.33
CA ARG A 333 28.87 33.33 18.49
C ARG A 333 30.28 32.78 18.25
N ALA A 334 30.53 32.17 17.08
CA ALA A 334 31.75 31.43 16.77
C ALA A 334 32.14 30.40 17.85
N VAL A 335 31.14 29.75 18.48
CA VAL A 335 31.36 28.73 19.51
C VAL A 335 31.10 27.35 18.91
N GLN A 336 32.07 26.45 19.04
CA GLN A 336 31.90 25.02 18.76
C GLN A 336 32.23 24.23 20.03
N ARG A 337 31.37 23.27 20.38
CA ARG A 337 31.63 22.33 21.47
C ARG A 337 31.36 20.92 21.02
N GLU A 338 32.15 19.99 21.52
CA GLU A 338 31.97 18.56 21.35
C GLU A 338 31.66 17.94 22.71
N PHE A 339 30.60 17.15 22.76
CA PHE A 339 30.13 16.46 23.95
C PHE A 339 30.13 14.96 23.68
N THR A 340 30.36 14.19 24.74
CA THR A 340 30.43 12.74 24.72
C THR A 340 29.62 12.15 25.87
N CYS A 341 28.83 11.12 25.57
CA CYS A 341 28.24 10.29 26.60
C CYS A 341 28.14 8.84 26.16
N GLU A 342 28.05 7.94 27.13
CA GLU A 342 27.75 6.53 26.94
C GLU A 342 26.36 6.28 27.51
N VAL A 343 25.44 5.79 26.67
CA VAL A 343 24.04 5.51 27.03
C VAL A 343 23.85 4.00 27.18
N PHE A 344 23.12 3.57 28.19
CA PHE A 344 22.86 2.14 28.40
C PHE A 344 22.02 1.52 27.27
N ASN A 345 22.23 0.21 27.06
CA ASN A 345 21.51 -0.56 26.06
C ASN A 345 20.21 -1.14 26.66
N HIS A 346 19.09 -0.48 26.38
CA HIS A 346 17.78 -0.82 26.92
C HIS A 346 16.68 -0.67 25.85
N PRO A 347 15.82 -1.69 25.66
CA PRO A 347 14.82 -1.71 24.58
C PRO A 347 13.91 -0.49 24.54
N MET A 348 13.52 0.04 25.71
CA MET A 348 12.56 1.15 25.80
C MET A 348 13.20 2.53 26.03
N PHE A 349 14.39 2.60 26.63
CA PHE A 349 14.89 3.85 27.22
C PHE A 349 16.18 4.35 26.58
N THR A 350 16.86 3.55 25.76
CA THR A 350 18.04 4.02 25.03
C THR A 350 17.73 5.27 24.20
N GLY A 351 16.61 5.25 23.45
CA GLY A 351 16.19 6.41 22.66
C GLY A 351 15.90 7.64 23.51
N GLU A 352 15.10 7.50 24.58
CA GLU A 352 14.69 8.60 25.46
C GLU A 352 15.89 9.24 26.20
N ILE A 353 16.84 8.42 26.68
CA ILE A 353 18.05 8.92 27.36
C ILE A 353 19.01 9.56 26.36
N ALA A 354 19.21 8.99 25.16
CA ALA A 354 20.05 9.60 24.13
C ALA A 354 19.52 10.96 23.68
N LEU A 355 18.20 11.09 23.53
CA LEU A 355 17.54 12.36 23.18
C LEU A 355 17.64 13.39 24.31
N THR A 356 17.55 12.96 25.56
CA THR A 356 17.76 13.84 26.72
C THR A 356 19.19 14.38 26.73
N ALA A 357 20.19 13.55 26.42
CA ALA A 357 21.57 13.99 26.28
C ALA A 357 21.74 14.99 25.13
N ALA A 358 21.18 14.69 23.96
CA ALA A 358 21.24 15.55 22.79
C ALA A 358 20.60 16.93 23.06
N LEU A 359 19.45 16.94 23.74
CA LEU A 359 18.73 18.13 24.16
C LEU A 359 19.61 19.01 25.06
N GLU A 360 20.20 18.42 26.10
CA GLU A 360 21.10 19.12 27.02
C GLU A 360 22.34 19.69 26.30
N PHE A 361 22.96 18.91 25.41
CA PHE A 361 24.15 19.34 24.67
C PHE A 361 23.87 20.53 23.76
N LEU A 362 22.70 20.55 23.13
CA LEU A 362 22.27 21.67 22.31
C LEU A 362 21.95 22.92 23.15
N ASP A 363 21.19 22.77 24.25
CA ASP A 363 20.83 23.88 25.13
C ASP A 363 22.06 24.52 25.80
N ARG A 364 23.15 23.77 26.04
CA ARG A 364 24.43 24.31 26.54
C ARG A 364 25.15 25.25 25.57
N VAL A 365 24.87 25.15 24.26
CA VAL A 365 25.49 26.00 23.22
C VAL A 365 24.52 27.05 22.70
N HIS A 366 23.23 26.71 22.59
CA HIS A 366 22.17 27.60 22.12
C HIS A 366 20.92 27.47 23.01
N PHE A 367 20.88 28.28 24.06
CA PHE A 367 19.76 28.34 25.03
C PHE A 367 18.67 29.35 24.64
N GLU A 368 18.94 30.24 23.67
CA GLU A 368 18.02 31.35 23.35
C GLU A 368 16.67 30.84 22.82
N MET A 369 15.59 31.41 23.33
CA MET A 369 14.28 31.29 22.70
C MET A 369 14.16 32.42 21.68
N GLY A 370 13.97 32.04 20.42
CA GLY A 370 13.94 32.98 19.33
C GLY A 370 14.09 32.26 18.00
N GLU A 371 13.90 33.01 16.93
CA GLU A 371 13.99 32.47 15.59
C GLU A 371 15.42 32.02 15.27
N ALA A 372 15.55 30.75 14.91
CA ALA A 372 16.82 30.16 14.55
C ALA A 372 16.62 29.08 13.50
N SER A 373 17.64 28.90 12.68
CA SER A 373 17.77 27.74 11.79
C SER A 373 18.96 26.91 12.18
N ALA A 374 18.92 25.62 11.88
CA ALA A 374 20.03 24.71 12.09
C ALA A 374 20.15 23.71 10.95
N THR A 375 21.38 23.40 10.56
CA THR A 375 21.67 22.21 9.76
C THR A 375 21.99 21.07 10.72
N VAL A 376 21.28 19.95 10.56
CA VAL A 376 21.39 18.78 11.42
C VAL A 376 21.89 17.63 10.59
N ARG A 377 22.95 16.99 11.06
CA ARG A 377 23.47 15.74 10.51
C ARG A 377 23.56 14.72 11.62
N TRP A 378 23.14 13.50 11.34
CA TRP A 378 23.37 12.41 12.29
C TRP A 378 23.72 11.12 11.57
N ARG A 379 24.44 10.26 12.28
CA ARG A 379 24.85 8.94 11.83
C ARG A 379 24.54 7.92 12.91
N LEU A 380 23.88 6.83 12.51
CA LEU A 380 23.58 5.70 13.38
C LEU A 380 24.30 4.47 12.84
N GLN A 381 25.07 3.79 13.68
CA GLN A 381 25.65 2.49 13.35
C GLN A 381 24.77 1.40 13.93
N THR A 382 24.25 0.53 13.08
CA THR A 382 23.25 -0.47 13.47
C THR A 382 23.55 -1.84 12.89
N ARG A 383 23.02 -2.90 13.52
CA ARG A 383 22.85 -4.21 12.90
C ARG A 383 21.38 -4.60 12.92
N PRO A 384 20.82 -5.11 11.80
CA PRO A 384 21.50 -5.46 10.55
C PRO A 384 21.62 -4.34 9.51
N PHE A 385 21.03 -3.15 9.72
CA PHE A 385 20.88 -2.12 8.69
C PHE A 385 22.17 -1.33 8.33
N GLY A 386 23.29 -1.58 9.01
CA GLY A 386 24.55 -0.91 8.72
C GLY A 386 24.56 0.55 9.18
N GLU A 387 25.26 1.41 8.44
CA GLU A 387 25.37 2.83 8.74
C GLU A 387 24.22 3.61 8.08
N ILE A 388 23.43 4.30 8.90
CA ILE A 388 22.35 5.18 8.45
C ILE A 388 22.83 6.62 8.58
N ARG A 389 22.75 7.40 7.49
CA ARG A 389 23.11 8.82 7.45
C ARG A 389 21.89 9.67 7.17
N TYR A 390 21.82 10.82 7.81
CA TYR A 390 20.75 11.78 7.59
C TYR A 390 21.26 13.20 7.67
N GLU A 391 20.71 14.06 6.81
CA GLU A 391 20.95 15.50 6.80
C GLU A 391 19.62 16.23 6.51
N ASN A 392 19.32 17.26 7.30
CA ASN A 392 18.19 18.16 7.09
C ASN A 392 18.53 19.56 7.60
N ARG A 393 17.76 20.55 7.16
CA ARG A 393 17.80 21.92 7.70
C ARG A 393 16.47 22.19 8.37
N VAL A 394 16.49 22.74 9.57
CA VAL A 394 15.28 23.06 10.33
C VAL A 394 15.30 24.53 10.67
N ALA A 395 14.12 25.16 10.72
CA ALA A 395 13.96 26.51 11.21
C ALA A 395 12.71 26.55 12.08
N THR A 396 12.78 27.26 13.19
CA THR A 396 11.64 27.41 14.10
C THR A 396 11.69 28.75 14.80
N ARG A 397 10.51 29.22 15.22
CA ARG A 397 10.34 30.38 16.09
C ARG A 397 10.26 29.98 17.57
N ASP A 398 10.10 28.68 17.83
CA ASP A 398 9.97 28.09 19.15
C ASP A 398 11.30 27.44 19.56
N SER A 399 11.23 26.28 20.21
CA SER A 399 12.41 25.57 20.69
C SER A 399 13.14 24.82 19.58
N LEU A 400 14.26 25.39 19.12
CA LEU A 400 15.15 24.80 18.12
C LEU A 400 15.50 23.33 18.43
N ALA A 401 15.72 23.00 19.70
CA ALA A 401 16.12 21.65 20.09
C ALA A 401 15.09 20.56 19.73
N PHE A 402 13.79 20.85 19.82
CA PHE A 402 12.78 19.86 19.45
C PHE A 402 12.66 19.71 17.92
N ALA A 403 12.84 20.80 17.18
CA ALA A 403 12.87 20.76 15.72
C ALA A 403 14.08 19.94 15.21
N VAL A 404 15.25 20.16 15.81
CA VAL A 404 16.50 19.46 15.46
C VAL A 404 16.44 17.95 15.76
N LEU A 405 15.87 17.58 16.89
CA LEU A 405 15.90 16.20 17.39
C LEU A 405 14.70 15.35 16.93
N GLY A 406 13.68 15.94 16.32
CA GLY A 406 12.45 15.24 15.92
C GLY A 406 12.70 14.07 14.97
N ASP A 407 13.47 14.30 13.91
CA ASP A 407 13.80 13.28 12.91
C ASP A 407 14.68 12.15 13.49
N LEU A 408 15.61 12.49 14.37
CA LEU A 408 16.43 11.51 15.10
C LEU A 408 15.56 10.66 16.04
N ASN A 409 14.63 11.29 16.78
CA ASN A 409 13.70 10.59 17.65
C ASN A 409 12.83 9.59 16.89
N TYR A 410 12.31 10.00 15.72
CA TYR A 410 11.53 9.12 14.87
C TYR A 410 12.35 7.93 14.38
N ALA A 411 13.56 8.17 13.85
CA ALA A 411 14.46 7.10 13.39
C ALA A 411 14.83 6.12 14.51
N LEU A 412 15.20 6.61 15.70
CA LEU A 412 15.49 5.76 16.86
C LEU A 412 14.25 4.96 17.29
N SER A 413 13.06 5.56 17.27
CA SER A 413 11.81 4.88 17.62
C SER A 413 11.47 3.76 16.63
N LEU A 414 11.65 3.99 15.32
CA LEU A 414 11.47 2.96 14.29
C LEU A 414 12.42 1.78 14.51
N LEU A 415 13.70 2.06 14.73
CA LEU A 415 14.72 1.03 14.88
C LEU A 415 14.58 0.24 16.18
N LEU A 416 14.33 0.91 17.31
CA LEU A 416 14.28 0.26 18.62
C LEU A 416 12.97 -0.50 18.86
N ASN A 417 11.89 -0.18 18.14
CA ASN A 417 10.59 -0.85 18.24
C ASN A 417 10.27 -1.76 17.04
N ALA A 418 11.29 -2.15 16.25
CA ALA A 418 11.15 -3.04 15.10
C ALA A 418 10.51 -4.39 15.50
N PRO A 419 9.31 -4.74 14.99
CA PRO A 419 8.59 -5.94 15.42
C PRO A 419 9.18 -7.25 14.86
N GLU A 420 9.81 -7.20 13.69
CA GLU A 420 10.32 -8.39 12.98
C GLU A 420 11.69 -8.88 13.47
N GLN A 421 12.54 -7.99 14.00
CA GLN A 421 13.87 -8.35 14.49
C GLN A 421 14.42 -7.34 15.50
N LYS A 422 15.27 -7.83 16.42
CA LYS A 422 16.00 -6.96 17.35
C LYS A 422 17.10 -6.20 16.61
N VAL A 423 17.06 -4.87 16.66
CA VAL A 423 18.12 -3.99 16.15
C VAL A 423 19.17 -3.74 17.23
N GLU A 424 20.45 -3.95 16.90
CA GLU A 424 21.56 -3.57 17.76
C GLU A 424 22.04 -2.17 17.35
N LEU A 425 21.79 -1.16 18.20
CA LEU A 425 22.34 0.19 18.04
C LEU A 425 23.73 0.26 18.65
N GLN A 426 24.74 0.56 17.83
CA GLN A 426 26.15 0.49 18.21
C GLN A 426 26.76 1.86 18.49
N ARG A 427 26.29 2.91 17.83
CA ARG A 427 26.82 4.28 17.96
C ARG A 427 25.82 5.32 17.46
N ILE A 428 25.82 6.48 18.10
CA ILE A 428 25.03 7.66 17.70
C ILE A 428 26.00 8.86 17.53
N ASP A 429 26.11 9.42 16.33
CA ASP A 429 26.83 10.68 16.14
C ASP A 429 25.85 11.76 15.69
N VAL A 430 25.87 12.92 16.35
CA VAL A 430 25.01 14.06 16.04
C VAL A 430 25.88 15.29 15.80
N GLU A 431 25.60 16.02 14.73
CA GLU A 431 26.25 17.27 14.38
C GLU A 431 25.18 18.32 14.08
N VAL A 432 25.27 19.46 14.75
CA VAL A 432 24.28 20.54 14.62
C VAL A 432 25.02 21.85 14.41
N GLU A 433 24.70 22.54 13.31
CA GLU A 433 25.20 23.86 13.00
C GLU A 433 24.06 24.88 13.08
N VAL A 434 24.04 25.68 14.14
CA VAL A 434 23.02 26.68 14.45
C VAL A 434 23.36 28.03 13.81
N GLN A 435 22.38 28.63 13.16
CA GLN A 435 22.37 29.98 12.59
C GLN A 435 21.25 30.80 13.25
N PRO A 436 21.56 31.51 14.36
CA PRO A 436 20.59 32.36 15.05
C PRO A 436 20.06 33.49 14.16
N GLY A 437 18.80 33.88 14.34
CA GLY A 437 18.17 35.01 13.64
C GLY A 437 17.74 34.73 12.19
N LYS A 438 17.98 33.52 11.67
CA LYS A 438 17.50 33.09 10.36
C LYS A 438 16.26 32.19 10.50
N GLY A 439 15.13 32.69 10.03
CA GLY A 439 13.85 31.99 9.99
C GLY A 439 13.64 31.10 8.77
N ALA A 440 12.48 30.44 8.73
CA ALA A 440 11.98 29.84 7.51
C ALA A 440 11.59 30.94 6.50
N ALA A 441 11.88 30.70 5.23
CA ALA A 441 11.38 31.51 4.12
C ALA A 441 9.99 31.00 3.70
N VAL A 442 9.10 31.90 3.31
CA VAL A 442 7.72 31.58 2.96
C VAL A 442 7.58 31.44 1.46
N ILE A 443 6.89 30.41 0.99
CA ILE A 443 6.48 30.33 -0.41
C ILE A 443 5.36 31.36 -0.64
N ASP A 444 5.71 32.44 -1.34
CA ASP A 444 4.89 33.64 -1.45
C ASP A 444 3.92 33.56 -2.63
N SER A 445 4.40 33.13 -3.80
CA SER A 445 3.54 32.92 -4.97
C SER A 445 4.06 31.82 -5.90
N LEU A 446 3.11 31.23 -6.64
CA LEU A 446 3.34 30.32 -7.75
C LEU A 446 2.77 30.97 -9.01
N GLN A 447 3.61 31.18 -10.01
CA GLN A 447 3.22 31.70 -11.33
C GLN A 447 3.53 30.65 -12.38
N VAL A 448 2.67 30.55 -13.40
CA VAL A 448 2.84 29.67 -14.56
C VAL A 448 2.86 30.52 -15.82
N ASP A 449 3.55 30.05 -16.87
CA ASP A 449 3.63 30.77 -18.15
C ASP A 449 2.26 30.92 -18.83
N ARG A 450 1.37 29.95 -18.65
CA ARG A 450 -0.01 29.96 -19.15
C ARG A 450 -0.96 29.20 -18.23
N PHE A 451 -2.26 29.42 -18.37
CA PHE A 451 -3.29 28.67 -17.62
C PHE A 451 -3.88 27.52 -18.40
N THR A 452 -3.57 27.41 -19.69
CA THR A 452 -4.14 26.41 -20.60
C THR A 452 -3.02 25.68 -21.31
N TYR A 453 -3.03 24.36 -21.19
CA TYR A 453 -2.04 23.44 -21.76
C TYR A 453 -2.74 22.35 -22.56
N ARG A 454 -1.97 21.63 -23.36
CA ARG A 454 -2.36 20.39 -24.02
C ARG A 454 -1.56 19.23 -23.41
N PRO A 455 -2.07 17.99 -23.52
CA PRO A 455 -1.31 16.81 -23.10
C PRO A 455 0.08 16.80 -23.76
N GLY A 456 1.12 16.47 -22.98
CA GLY A 456 2.51 16.40 -23.46
C GLY A 456 3.30 17.71 -23.36
N GLU A 457 2.63 18.84 -23.16
CA GLU A 457 3.28 20.15 -23.03
C GLU A 457 3.98 20.33 -21.66
N ARG A 458 4.93 21.26 -21.62
CA ARG A 458 5.60 21.68 -20.38
C ARG A 458 4.91 22.89 -19.78
N ILE A 459 4.78 22.86 -18.46
CA ILE A 459 4.43 23.98 -17.59
C ILE A 459 5.74 24.60 -17.13
N GLU A 460 5.96 25.86 -17.45
CA GLU A 460 7.06 26.64 -16.90
C GLU A 460 6.54 27.40 -15.67
N ALA A 461 6.94 26.96 -14.48
CA ALA A 461 6.52 27.53 -13.21
C ALA A 461 7.63 28.37 -12.59
N THR A 462 7.28 29.57 -12.12
CA THR A 462 8.15 30.43 -11.31
C THR A 462 7.57 30.52 -9.90
N VAL A 463 8.35 30.07 -8.92
CA VAL A 463 8.00 30.14 -7.50
C VAL A 463 8.76 31.30 -6.87
N GLN A 464 8.04 32.24 -6.28
CA GLN A 464 8.64 33.32 -5.48
C GLN A 464 8.68 32.89 -4.02
N VAL A 465 9.88 32.92 -3.45
CA VAL A 465 10.11 32.65 -2.04
C VAL A 465 10.49 33.96 -1.37
N ARG A 466 9.74 34.35 -0.34
CA ARG A 466 9.98 35.57 0.41
C ARG A 466 10.68 35.23 1.72
N MET A 467 11.86 35.80 1.89
CA MET A 467 12.61 35.80 3.14
C MET A 467 11.96 36.76 4.14
N ARG A 468 12.28 36.59 5.42
CA ARG A 468 11.66 37.39 6.49
C ARG A 468 12.12 38.85 6.52
N ASP A 469 13.31 39.15 6.00
CA ASP A 469 13.80 40.51 5.80
C ASP A 469 13.11 41.25 4.64
N GLY A 470 12.19 40.57 3.94
CA GLY A 470 11.46 41.08 2.79
C GLY A 470 12.16 40.83 1.45
N ALA A 471 13.37 40.27 1.45
CA ALA A 471 14.03 39.86 0.22
C ALA A 471 13.25 38.71 -0.46
N THR A 472 13.26 38.68 -1.78
CA THR A 472 12.57 37.64 -2.57
C THR A 472 13.54 36.96 -3.53
N ASP A 473 13.49 35.62 -3.54
CA ASP A 473 14.21 34.77 -4.50
C ASP A 473 13.20 34.10 -5.44
N ALA A 474 13.53 34.03 -6.73
CA ALA A 474 12.70 33.37 -7.73
C ALA A 474 13.32 32.05 -8.18
N TYR A 475 12.56 30.95 -8.06
CA TYR A 475 12.96 29.63 -8.49
C TYR A 475 12.14 29.22 -9.71
N ARG A 476 12.81 28.97 -10.84
CA ARG A 476 12.17 28.50 -12.08
C ARG A 476 12.25 26.99 -12.17
N THR A 477 11.13 26.36 -12.50
CA THR A 477 11.03 24.91 -12.63
C THR A 477 10.07 24.55 -13.76
N SER A 478 10.27 23.38 -14.38
CA SER A 478 9.44 22.94 -15.49
C SER A 478 8.87 21.54 -15.28
N LEU A 479 7.56 21.43 -15.36
CA LEU A 479 6.81 20.19 -15.15
C LEU A 479 6.14 19.76 -16.45
N ARG A 480 6.47 18.58 -16.96
CA ARG A 480 5.88 18.07 -18.19
C ARG A 480 4.58 17.32 -17.91
N LEU A 481 3.53 17.70 -18.62
CA LEU A 481 2.25 17.01 -18.58
C LEU A 481 2.34 15.68 -19.36
N PRO A 482 1.78 14.58 -18.85
CA PRO A 482 1.63 13.35 -19.60
C PRO A 482 0.88 13.61 -20.91
N ALA A 483 1.29 12.97 -22.00
CA ALA A 483 0.61 13.12 -23.29
C ALA A 483 -0.74 12.42 -23.38
N ASP A 484 -1.06 11.57 -22.41
CA ASP A 484 -2.35 10.92 -22.24
C ASP A 484 -3.21 11.57 -21.15
N MET A 485 -2.83 12.78 -20.69
CA MET A 485 -3.59 13.53 -19.70
C MET A 485 -5.01 13.82 -20.20
N MET A 486 -6.02 13.52 -19.37
CA MET A 486 -7.41 13.78 -19.74
C MET A 486 -7.68 15.30 -19.82
N PRO A 487 -8.58 15.75 -20.69
CA PRO A 487 -9.01 17.14 -20.68
C PRO A 487 -9.71 17.47 -19.35
N GLY A 488 -9.43 18.63 -18.77
CA GLY A 488 -10.00 19.01 -17.48
C GLY A 488 -9.20 20.08 -16.74
N ARG A 489 -9.66 20.44 -15.54
CA ARG A 489 -8.98 21.39 -14.65
C ARG A 489 -8.15 20.62 -13.63
N TYR A 490 -6.90 21.02 -13.45
CA TYR A 490 -5.93 20.36 -12.59
C TYR A 490 -5.28 21.36 -11.66
N MET A 491 -5.07 20.96 -10.40
CA MET A 491 -4.41 21.80 -9.42
C MET A 491 -2.91 21.52 -9.39
N LEU A 492 -2.12 22.49 -9.84
CA LEU A 492 -0.69 22.55 -9.63
C LEU A 492 -0.43 23.17 -8.26
N GLN A 493 0.33 22.50 -7.41
CA GLN A 493 0.65 22.94 -6.07
C GLN A 493 2.17 22.99 -5.89
N VAL A 494 2.67 24.04 -5.26
CA VAL A 494 4.00 24.07 -4.69
C VAL A 494 3.89 24.01 -3.16
N SER A 495 4.72 23.20 -2.52
CA SER A 495 4.77 23.08 -1.06
C SER A 495 6.21 22.95 -0.58
N ALA A 496 6.46 23.37 0.65
CA ALA A 496 7.71 23.06 1.33
C ALA A 496 7.86 21.53 1.52
N GLY A 497 9.08 21.02 1.33
CA GLY A 497 9.47 19.65 1.64
C GLY A 497 9.33 19.38 3.14
N GLY A 498 8.90 18.18 3.49
CA GLY A 498 8.49 17.83 4.86
C GLY A 498 6.98 17.87 5.09
N GLY A 499 6.20 18.40 4.13
CA GLY A 499 4.75 18.55 4.26
C GLY A 499 4.40 19.67 5.25
N GLY A 500 3.29 20.38 5.03
CA GLY A 500 2.86 21.51 5.87
C GLY A 500 2.51 21.18 7.33
N ALA A 501 3.04 20.09 7.89
CA ALA A 501 2.98 19.81 9.32
C ALA A 501 4.13 20.55 10.01
N PRO A 502 3.85 21.39 11.03
CA PRO A 502 4.89 22.08 11.79
C PRO A 502 5.89 21.07 12.35
N THR A 503 7.17 21.26 12.02
CA THR A 503 8.28 20.50 12.59
C THR A 503 8.30 20.70 14.10
N GLY A 504 7.90 19.67 14.85
CA GLY A 504 7.72 19.70 16.29
C GLY A 504 6.79 18.58 16.76
N ALA A 505 6.42 18.62 18.05
CA ALA A 505 5.53 17.63 18.67
C ALA A 505 4.21 17.45 17.92
N THR A 506 3.73 18.45 17.18
CA THR A 506 2.50 18.46 16.37
C THR A 506 2.61 17.71 15.04
N GLY A 507 3.76 17.71 14.35
CA GLY A 507 3.99 16.84 13.19
C GLY A 507 4.11 15.37 13.59
N LEU A 508 4.70 15.10 14.76
CA LEU A 508 4.69 13.78 15.39
C LEU A 508 3.28 13.41 15.88
N LEU A 509 2.51 14.37 16.41
CA LEU A 509 1.12 14.18 16.85
C LEU A 509 0.19 13.91 15.65
N ALA A 510 0.36 14.56 14.51
CA ALA A 510 -0.38 14.24 13.28
C ALA A 510 -0.03 12.83 12.76
N LEU A 511 1.24 12.41 12.91
CA LEU A 511 1.67 11.04 12.64
C LEU A 511 1.12 10.02 13.66
N LEU A 512 0.94 10.42 14.92
CA LEU A 512 0.48 9.55 16.03
C LEU A 512 -1.06 9.54 16.21
N LEU A 513 -1.78 10.60 15.82
CA LEU A 513 -3.23 10.78 16.00
C LEU A 513 -4.07 10.45 14.76
N GLY A 514 -3.47 9.99 13.67
CA GLY A 514 -4.22 9.29 12.63
C GLY A 514 -5.22 10.15 11.85
N GLU A 515 -4.81 11.32 11.35
CA GLU A 515 -5.51 11.93 10.22
C GLU A 515 -4.83 11.53 8.90
N GLY A 516 -5.29 10.40 8.35
CA GLY A 516 -5.36 10.21 6.90
C GLY A 516 -4.39 9.26 6.19
N ALA A 517 -3.36 8.68 6.82
CA ALA A 517 -2.40 7.82 6.08
C ALA A 517 -1.96 6.49 6.71
N PHE A 518 -2.21 6.19 7.99
CA PHE A 518 -1.69 4.96 8.60
C PHE A 518 -2.65 4.32 9.61
N SER A 519 -3.81 3.87 9.14
CA SER A 519 -4.64 2.89 9.85
C SER A 519 -5.26 1.89 8.87
N GLY A 520 -4.41 1.06 8.26
CA GLY A 520 -4.83 -0.08 7.44
C GLY A 520 -3.96 -1.29 7.75
N GLY A 521 -4.57 -2.37 8.27
CA GLY A 521 -3.90 -3.60 8.68
C GLY A 521 -3.07 -4.24 7.55
N GLY A 522 -1.76 -4.10 7.66
CA GLY A 522 -0.74 -4.63 6.75
C GLY A 522 0.56 -3.85 6.92
N GLY A 523 1.13 -3.87 8.13
CA GLY A 523 2.28 -3.05 8.50
C GLY A 523 3.49 -3.27 7.58
N LEU A 524 4.07 -2.17 7.10
CA LEU A 524 5.35 -2.16 6.41
C LEU A 524 6.45 -2.69 7.34
N ASP A 525 7.37 -3.50 6.82
CA ASP A 525 8.63 -3.89 7.50
C ASP A 525 9.43 -2.62 7.86
N THR A 526 10.13 -2.62 9.00
CA THR A 526 10.99 -1.51 9.46
C THR A 526 11.97 -1.07 8.38
N GLU A 527 12.51 -1.99 7.56
CA GLU A 527 13.40 -1.59 6.46
C GLU A 527 12.69 -0.69 5.44
N ALA A 528 11.44 -1.03 5.10
CA ALA A 528 10.64 -0.22 4.18
C ALA A 528 10.27 1.13 4.82
N GLN A 529 9.91 1.15 6.11
CA GLN A 529 9.62 2.40 6.83
C GLN A 529 10.84 3.32 6.92
N LEU A 530 12.03 2.75 7.17
CA LEU A 530 13.29 3.48 7.21
C LEU A 530 13.65 4.03 5.82
N ARG A 531 13.54 3.21 4.77
CA ARG A 531 13.77 3.68 3.39
C ARG A 531 12.83 4.83 3.02
N GLU A 532 11.55 4.71 3.36
CA GLU A 532 10.55 5.76 3.13
C GLU A 532 10.93 7.05 3.88
N PHE A 533 11.25 6.95 5.17
CA PHE A 533 11.71 8.10 5.97
C PHE A 533 12.94 8.78 5.36
N LEU A 534 13.93 7.99 4.93
CA LEU A 534 15.15 8.52 4.31
C LEU A 534 14.87 9.17 2.96
N ASN A 535 13.85 8.73 2.23
CA ASN A 535 13.44 9.26 0.93
C ASN A 535 12.50 10.49 1.01
N ARG A 536 11.99 10.84 2.21
CA ARG A 536 11.15 12.05 2.38
C ARG A 536 11.89 13.33 2.00
N GLU A 537 11.17 14.28 1.43
CA GLU A 537 11.75 15.58 1.08
C GLU A 537 12.20 16.35 2.31
N ARG A 538 13.34 17.03 2.18
CA ARG A 538 13.93 17.81 3.26
C ARG A 538 13.30 19.20 3.32
N ASN A 539 13.37 19.86 4.48
CA ASN A 539 12.70 21.16 4.65
C ASN A 539 13.33 22.29 3.83
N HIS A 540 14.51 22.04 3.25
CA HIS A 540 15.15 22.96 2.31
C HIS A 540 14.83 22.68 0.84
N GLN A 541 13.95 21.73 0.58
CA GLN A 541 13.47 21.39 -0.75
C GLN A 541 12.05 21.94 -0.90
N MET A 542 11.68 22.43 -2.07
CA MET A 542 10.27 22.61 -2.43
C MET A 542 9.83 21.51 -3.37
N THR A 543 8.58 21.10 -3.23
CA THR A 543 7.91 20.18 -4.12
C THR A 543 6.94 20.97 -4.98
N VAL A 544 7.12 20.93 -6.31
CA VAL A 544 6.08 21.34 -7.27
C VAL A 544 5.41 20.08 -7.78
N ALA A 545 4.12 19.93 -7.48
CA ALA A 545 3.36 18.74 -7.79
C ALA A 545 2.02 19.06 -8.45
N LEU A 546 1.61 18.21 -9.37
CA LEU A 546 0.28 18.24 -9.97
C LEU A 546 -0.43 16.93 -9.66
N ASN A 547 -1.57 17.01 -8.96
CA ASN A 547 -2.37 15.83 -8.66
C ASN A 547 -3.14 15.42 -9.91
N LEU A 548 -3.04 14.14 -10.27
CA LEU A 548 -3.77 13.54 -11.37
C LEU A 548 -5.05 12.88 -10.81
N PRO A 549 -6.16 12.88 -11.57
CA PRO A 549 -7.43 12.27 -11.16
C PRO A 549 -7.39 10.74 -11.19
N PHE A 550 -6.29 10.14 -11.68
CA PHE A 550 -6.14 8.70 -11.76
C PHE A 550 -5.55 8.13 -10.46
N PRO A 551 -6.06 7.00 -9.96
CA PRO A 551 -5.41 6.28 -8.89
C PRO A 551 -4.09 5.67 -9.39
N THR A 552 -2.99 5.93 -8.69
CA THR A 552 -1.79 5.09 -8.70
C THR A 552 -1.86 4.08 -7.55
N ILE A 553 -0.99 3.07 -7.59
CA ILE A 553 -0.86 2.08 -6.53
C ILE A 553 0.37 2.41 -5.69
N SER A 554 0.21 2.34 -4.36
CA SER A 554 1.32 2.29 -3.43
C SER A 554 1.71 0.84 -3.16
N VAL A 555 3.01 0.52 -3.29
CA VAL A 555 3.55 -0.81 -2.99
C VAL A 555 4.66 -0.67 -1.96
N ALA A 556 4.56 -1.46 -0.89
CA ALA A 556 5.40 -1.31 0.30
C ALA A 556 5.42 0.14 0.85
N GLY A 557 4.29 0.85 0.76
CA GLY A 557 4.11 2.18 1.36
C GLY A 557 4.51 3.36 0.48
N ALA A 558 5.22 3.12 -0.63
CA ALA A 558 5.63 4.17 -1.56
C ALA A 558 4.71 4.22 -2.80
N PRO A 559 4.18 5.40 -3.18
CA PRO A 559 3.38 5.55 -4.40
C PRO A 559 4.27 5.45 -5.65
N LEU A 560 3.78 4.73 -6.67
CA LEU A 560 4.39 4.74 -8.00
C LEU A 560 4.05 6.07 -8.69
N LEU A 561 4.99 7.02 -8.72
CA LEU A 561 4.77 8.32 -9.37
C LEU A 561 5.00 8.21 -10.88
N GLN A 562 4.01 8.59 -11.68
CA GLN A 562 4.03 8.52 -13.15
C GLN A 562 4.49 7.16 -13.70
N PRO A 563 3.84 6.04 -13.33
CA PRO A 563 4.22 4.73 -13.86
C PRO A 563 4.03 4.69 -15.38
N PRO A 564 4.81 3.86 -16.11
CA PRO A 564 4.63 3.66 -17.54
C PRO A 564 3.16 3.31 -17.88
N PRO A 565 2.64 3.70 -19.07
CA PRO A 565 1.23 3.46 -19.45
C PRO A 565 0.77 1.99 -19.28
N LEU A 566 1.61 1.04 -19.67
CA LEU A 566 1.34 -0.39 -19.51
C LEU A 566 1.12 -0.77 -18.05
N MET A 567 1.99 -0.29 -17.15
CA MET A 567 1.90 -0.56 -15.72
C MET A 567 0.61 0.04 -15.13
N ARG A 568 0.24 1.27 -15.53
CA ARG A 568 -1.03 1.91 -15.14
C ARG A 568 -2.25 1.09 -15.56
N SER A 569 -2.26 0.54 -16.77
CA SER A 569 -3.41 -0.24 -17.28
C SER A 569 -3.69 -1.52 -16.49
N VAL A 570 -2.65 -2.17 -15.95
CA VAL A 570 -2.80 -3.36 -15.09
C VAL A 570 -3.45 -2.97 -13.76
N PHE A 571 -3.05 -1.82 -13.20
CA PHE A 571 -3.53 -1.34 -11.89
C PHE A 571 -4.99 -0.93 -11.86
N VAL A 572 -5.49 -0.29 -12.92
CA VAL A 572 -6.90 0.13 -13.02
C VAL A 572 -7.84 -1.09 -13.15
N SER A 573 -7.32 -2.23 -13.63
CA SER A 573 -8.13 -3.40 -13.97
C SER A 573 -8.42 -4.37 -12.82
N GLN A 574 -7.79 -4.21 -11.64
CA GLN A 574 -7.77 -5.27 -10.62
C GLN A 574 -8.70 -5.08 -9.42
N ARG A 575 -9.37 -6.18 -9.05
CA ARG A 575 -10.13 -6.40 -7.80
C ARG A 575 -9.24 -7.03 -6.71
N VAL A 576 -8.08 -6.43 -6.39
CA VAL A 576 -7.12 -7.00 -5.41
C VAL A 576 -7.06 -6.18 -4.13
N SER A 577 -7.23 -6.86 -3.00
CA SER A 577 -7.36 -6.29 -1.64
C SER A 577 -6.06 -5.77 -1.00
N LYS A 578 -4.89 -5.96 -1.63
CA LYS A 578 -3.57 -5.57 -1.11
C LYS A 578 -2.94 -4.33 -1.76
N ALA A 579 -3.66 -3.69 -2.68
CA ALA A 579 -3.19 -2.48 -3.35
C ALA A 579 -4.04 -1.29 -2.90
N GLN A 580 -3.41 -0.30 -2.26
CA GLN A 580 -4.08 0.95 -1.91
C GLN A 580 -4.01 1.90 -3.11
N GLN A 581 -5.18 2.31 -3.58
CA GLN A 581 -5.31 3.35 -4.57
C GLN A 581 -5.04 4.70 -3.90
N THR A 582 -4.05 5.42 -4.40
CA THR A 582 -3.72 6.79 -3.99
C THR A 582 -3.76 7.68 -5.22
N PRO A 583 -4.11 8.97 -5.14
CA PRO A 583 -4.04 9.86 -6.31
C PRO A 583 -2.63 9.89 -6.88
N ASP A 584 -2.47 9.63 -8.19
CA ASP A 584 -1.19 9.80 -8.87
C ASP A 584 -0.81 11.28 -8.85
N ARG A 585 0.49 11.57 -8.81
CA ARG A 585 0.97 12.95 -8.85
C ARG A 585 2.23 13.05 -9.69
N ILE A 586 2.28 14.08 -10.52
CA ILE A 586 3.52 14.53 -11.12
C ILE A 586 4.24 15.33 -10.05
N LYS A 587 5.53 15.07 -9.83
CA LYS A 587 6.30 15.73 -8.79
C LYS A 587 7.68 16.14 -9.30
N GLN A 588 8.05 17.37 -9.03
CA GLN A 588 9.39 17.91 -9.22
C GLN A 588 9.88 18.48 -7.89
N VAL A 589 11.12 18.13 -7.52
CA VAL A 589 11.76 18.61 -6.29
C VAL A 589 12.83 19.63 -6.68
N VAL A 590 12.83 20.77 -6.01
CA VAL A 590 13.80 21.85 -6.22
C VAL A 590 14.49 22.15 -4.91
N ASP A 591 15.82 22.03 -4.87
CA ASP A 591 16.62 22.39 -3.70
C ASP A 591 16.72 23.90 -3.54
N THR A 592 16.67 24.39 -2.31
CA THR A 592 16.87 25.80 -1.99
C THR A 592 17.89 25.96 -0.86
N PRO A 593 18.56 27.12 -0.77
CA PRO A 593 19.44 27.42 0.35
C PRO A 593 18.68 27.66 1.68
N HIS A 594 17.37 27.85 1.64
CA HIS A 594 16.54 28.26 2.78
C HIS A 594 15.70 27.09 3.29
N VAL A 595 15.31 27.13 4.57
CA VAL A 595 14.22 26.28 5.07
C VAL A 595 12.91 26.90 4.62
N LEU A 596 12.00 26.13 4.06
CA LEU A 596 10.77 26.63 3.45
C LEU A 596 9.54 26.35 4.34
N GLU A 597 8.58 27.27 4.32
CA GLU A 597 7.24 27.06 4.89
C GLU A 597 6.14 27.55 3.92
N GLY A 598 4.94 26.99 4.08
CA GLY A 598 3.77 27.35 3.28
C GLY A 598 3.57 26.48 2.03
N ALA A 599 2.48 26.77 1.33
CA ALA A 599 2.13 26.16 0.06
C ALA A 599 1.33 27.14 -0.78
N GLN A 600 1.45 27.05 -2.09
CA GLN A 600 0.68 27.84 -3.05
C GLN A 600 0.13 26.91 -4.12
N SER A 601 -1.01 27.26 -4.70
CA SER A 601 -1.64 26.45 -5.75
C SER A 601 -2.21 27.31 -6.85
N VAL A 602 -2.11 26.81 -8.08
CA VAL A 602 -2.68 27.41 -9.29
C VAL A 602 -3.48 26.35 -10.03
N MET A 603 -4.67 26.73 -10.49
CA MET A 603 -5.48 25.89 -11.36
C MET A 603 -5.03 26.05 -12.81
N ILE A 604 -4.74 24.93 -13.48
CA ILE A 604 -4.48 24.89 -14.92
C ILE A 604 -5.59 24.12 -15.64
N THR A 605 -5.76 24.38 -16.92
CA THR A 605 -6.73 23.68 -17.79
C THR A 605 -5.96 22.89 -18.85
N VAL A 606 -6.28 21.61 -19.00
CA VAL A 606 -5.76 20.77 -20.08
C VAL A 606 -6.84 20.60 -21.14
N LEU A 607 -6.53 21.00 -22.37
CA LEU A 607 -7.42 20.88 -23.52
C LEU A 607 -7.44 19.46 -24.10
N PRO A 608 -8.45 19.09 -24.92
CA PRO A 608 -8.38 17.92 -25.79
C PRO A 608 -7.12 17.92 -26.67
N ALA A 609 -6.58 16.73 -26.95
CA ALA A 609 -5.52 16.56 -27.94
C ALA A 609 -6.02 17.03 -29.33
N ASP A 610 -5.13 17.62 -30.14
CA ASP A 610 -5.50 18.30 -31.41
C ASP A 610 -5.90 17.37 -32.57
N THR A 611 -6.05 16.08 -32.31
CA THR A 611 -6.77 15.18 -33.21
C THR A 611 -8.26 15.30 -32.88
N GLY A 612 -9.09 15.78 -33.80
CA GLY A 612 -10.53 16.07 -33.63
C GLY A 612 -11.45 14.90 -33.24
N ARG A 613 -11.06 14.03 -32.32
CA ARG A 613 -11.80 12.99 -31.62
C ARG A 613 -11.11 12.73 -30.29
N SER A 614 -11.84 12.87 -29.19
CA SER A 614 -11.42 12.37 -27.88
C SER A 614 -10.97 10.90 -28.00
N PRO A 615 -9.77 10.53 -27.50
CA PRO A 615 -9.29 9.15 -27.54
C PRO A 615 -10.04 8.20 -26.60
N PHE A 616 -10.97 8.71 -25.78
CA PHE A 616 -11.84 7.91 -24.93
C PHE A 616 -13.28 7.92 -25.45
N GLY A 617 -13.67 6.87 -26.15
CA GLY A 617 -15.07 6.47 -26.22
C GLY A 617 -15.51 6.01 -24.83
N ARG A 618 -16.36 6.82 -24.16
CA ARG A 618 -17.16 6.48 -22.97
C ARG A 618 -16.47 5.62 -21.91
N PHE A 619 -15.51 6.19 -21.19
CA PHE A 619 -15.32 5.87 -19.76
C PHE A 619 -15.69 7.12 -18.98
N ALA A 620 -16.99 7.27 -18.68
CA ALA A 620 -17.41 8.14 -17.60
C ALA A 620 -16.96 7.49 -16.28
N PRO A 621 -16.47 8.25 -15.28
CA PRO A 621 -16.45 7.74 -13.91
C PRO A 621 -17.87 7.30 -13.53
N PRO A 622 -18.07 6.31 -12.63
CA PRO A 622 -19.40 6.12 -12.06
C PRO A 622 -19.84 7.47 -11.48
N PRO A 623 -21.10 7.91 -11.70
CA PRO A 623 -21.57 9.13 -11.08
C PRO A 623 -21.46 8.94 -9.57
N PHE A 624 -20.67 9.78 -8.91
CA PHE A 624 -20.97 10.11 -7.53
C PHE A 624 -22.34 10.77 -7.57
N VAL A 625 -23.31 10.10 -6.95
CA VAL A 625 -24.62 10.69 -6.67
C VAL A 625 -24.38 11.71 -5.57
N GLU A 626 -24.56 12.99 -5.88
CA GLU A 626 -25.33 13.91 -5.05
C GLU A 626 -25.71 15.14 -5.87
N GLY A 627 -27.02 15.35 -6.04
CA GLY A 627 -27.65 16.62 -6.38
C GLY A 627 -27.51 17.13 -7.82
N GLU A 628 -28.59 17.03 -8.58
CA GLU A 628 -28.77 17.69 -9.88
C GLU A 628 -28.68 19.21 -9.76
N GLU A 629 -27.81 19.86 -10.55
CA GLU A 629 -28.07 21.20 -11.08
C GLU A 629 -27.58 21.30 -12.53
N THR A 630 -28.52 21.55 -13.43
CA THR A 630 -28.36 21.91 -14.85
C THR A 630 -28.41 23.43 -15.04
N PRO A 631 -27.95 23.94 -16.21
CA PRO A 631 -27.24 25.20 -16.33
C PRO A 631 -28.09 26.39 -16.78
N ALA A 632 -27.52 27.59 -16.57
CA ALA A 632 -28.02 28.88 -17.03
C ALA A 632 -27.83 29.11 -18.55
N GLU A 633 -28.81 29.83 -19.11
CA GLU A 633 -28.98 30.26 -20.50
C GLU A 633 -27.93 31.28 -20.99
N VAL A 634 -27.73 31.31 -22.31
CA VAL A 634 -27.20 32.44 -23.06
C VAL A 634 -28.32 32.94 -23.97
N ASP A 635 -28.50 34.26 -23.94
CA ASP A 635 -29.53 35.09 -24.55
C ASP A 635 -29.51 35.12 -26.09
N GLU A 636 -30.68 35.35 -26.68
CA GLU A 636 -30.95 35.45 -28.12
C GLU A 636 -30.44 36.77 -28.72
N THR A 637 -30.18 36.80 -30.04
CA THR A 637 -30.82 37.77 -30.95
C THR A 637 -30.51 37.51 -32.44
N GLU A 638 -31.60 37.48 -33.21
CA GLU A 638 -31.80 38.05 -34.56
C GLU A 638 -31.32 37.35 -35.86
N SER A 639 -32.34 36.83 -36.56
CA SER A 639 -32.76 37.19 -37.94
C SER A 639 -32.26 36.36 -39.14
N LEU A 640 -33.24 35.82 -39.86
CA LEU A 640 -33.17 35.18 -41.19
C LEU A 640 -33.05 36.24 -42.31
N PRO A 641 -32.61 35.85 -43.53
CA PRO A 641 -33.62 35.71 -44.58
C PRO A 641 -33.43 34.51 -45.52
N SER A 642 -34.50 34.27 -46.28
CA SER A 642 -34.79 33.12 -47.13
C SER A 642 -34.46 33.31 -48.63
N ALA A 643 -34.21 32.15 -49.27
CA ALA A 643 -34.67 31.69 -50.59
C ALA A 643 -33.87 31.97 -51.90
N GLU A 644 -33.85 30.89 -52.71
CA GLU A 644 -33.67 30.74 -54.17
C GLU A 644 -32.25 30.70 -54.79
N ALA A 645 -31.87 29.52 -55.34
CA ALA A 645 -31.74 29.27 -56.80
C ALA A 645 -30.85 28.04 -57.16
N SER A 646 -31.49 27.09 -57.85
CA SER A 646 -31.05 26.13 -58.89
C SER A 646 -29.58 25.87 -59.28
N ALA A 647 -29.25 24.56 -59.30
CA ALA A 647 -28.73 23.74 -60.42
C ALA A 647 -27.24 23.67 -60.83
N ILE A 648 -26.91 22.51 -61.44
CA ILE A 648 -25.73 22.06 -62.24
C ILE A 648 -24.57 21.51 -61.34
N VAL A 649 -23.98 20.30 -61.45
CA VAL A 649 -23.47 19.39 -62.52
C VAL A 649 -23.38 17.95 -61.92
N ALA A 650 -24.03 16.89 -62.44
CA ALA A 650 -23.66 15.90 -63.47
C ALA A 650 -22.51 14.88 -63.16
N ASN A 651 -22.92 13.59 -63.13
CA ASN A 651 -22.32 12.35 -63.68
C ASN A 651 -20.88 11.88 -63.36
N LEU A 652 -20.78 10.67 -62.78
CA LEU A 652 -19.80 9.60 -63.12
C LEU A 652 -20.41 8.21 -62.77
N PRO A 653 -20.11 7.12 -63.54
CA PRO A 653 -20.82 5.84 -63.49
C PRO A 653 -20.26 4.84 -62.46
N SER A 654 -21.11 3.97 -61.94
CA SER A 654 -20.75 2.88 -61.01
C SER A 654 -20.16 1.66 -61.74
N PRO A 655 -19.15 0.96 -61.19
CA PRO A 655 -18.63 -0.29 -61.74
C PRO A 655 -19.60 -1.46 -61.48
N PRO A 656 -19.55 -2.56 -62.27
CA PRO A 656 -20.49 -3.67 -62.15
C PRO A 656 -20.19 -4.51 -60.89
N PRO A 657 -21.21 -5.10 -60.24
CA PRO A 657 -20.98 -5.99 -59.12
C PRO A 657 -20.38 -7.32 -59.58
N LEU A 658 -19.32 -7.76 -58.89
CA LEU A 658 -18.78 -9.12 -58.93
C LEU A 658 -19.84 -10.09 -58.39
N GLY A 659 -20.11 -11.15 -59.15
CA GLY A 659 -21.16 -12.12 -58.85
C GLY A 659 -20.91 -12.91 -57.57
N GLU A 660 -21.89 -12.89 -56.66
CA GLU A 660 -22.03 -13.89 -55.60
C GLU A 660 -22.73 -15.14 -56.18
N PRO A 661 -22.35 -16.37 -55.79
CA PRO A 661 -23.15 -17.56 -56.08
C PRO A 661 -24.42 -17.54 -55.24
N SER A 662 -25.56 -17.30 -55.90
CA SER A 662 -26.91 -17.41 -55.34
C SER A 662 -27.28 -18.87 -55.08
N PHE A 663 -27.87 -19.16 -53.92
CA PHE A 663 -28.63 -20.40 -53.72
C PHE A 663 -29.84 -20.42 -54.68
N PRO A 664 -30.31 -21.59 -55.14
CA PRO A 664 -31.47 -21.66 -56.02
C PRO A 664 -32.69 -21.11 -55.28
N ASP A 665 -33.23 -20.00 -55.79
CA ASP A 665 -34.55 -19.51 -55.40
C ASP A 665 -35.58 -20.59 -55.77
N LEU A 666 -36.36 -21.02 -54.78
CA LEU A 666 -37.57 -21.79 -55.03
C LEU A 666 -38.58 -20.85 -55.69
N ASP A 667 -38.89 -21.12 -56.96
CA ASP A 667 -39.95 -20.48 -57.73
C ASP A 667 -41.23 -20.35 -56.90
N ALA A 668 -41.57 -19.11 -56.54
CA ALA A 668 -42.92 -18.77 -56.10
C ALA A 668 -43.81 -18.74 -57.35
N GLY A 669 -44.41 -19.89 -57.64
CA GLY A 669 -45.38 -20.06 -58.71
C GLY A 669 -46.47 -18.98 -58.70
N ALA A 670 -46.68 -18.40 -59.88
CA ALA A 670 -47.66 -17.36 -60.17
C ALA A 670 -49.10 -17.81 -59.86
N GLY A 671 -49.87 -16.92 -59.24
CA GLY A 671 -51.34 -16.99 -59.21
C GLY A 671 -52.00 -16.73 -57.87
N ALA A 672 -51.91 -15.52 -57.29
CA ALA A 672 -52.84 -15.10 -56.23
C ALA A 672 -53.15 -13.59 -56.32
N ARG A 673 -54.43 -13.26 -56.16
CA ARG A 673 -55.05 -11.94 -56.33
C ARG A 673 -54.45 -10.87 -55.40
N PRO A 674 -54.36 -9.59 -55.81
CA PRO A 674 -53.89 -8.50 -54.97
C PRO A 674 -55.02 -8.03 -54.05
N ASP A 675 -55.35 -8.80 -53.01
CA ASP A 675 -56.10 -8.29 -51.84
C ASP A 675 -56.13 -9.24 -50.63
N THR A 676 -55.12 -10.08 -50.48
CA THR A 676 -54.89 -10.79 -49.21
C THR A 676 -53.49 -10.47 -48.73
N ARG A 677 -53.37 -9.44 -47.88
CA ARG A 677 -52.22 -9.32 -46.99
C ARG A 677 -52.16 -10.62 -46.19
N ALA A 678 -51.07 -11.35 -46.31
CA ALA A 678 -50.85 -12.57 -45.54
C ALA A 678 -51.08 -12.28 -44.06
N VAL A 679 -52.02 -13.01 -43.44
CA VAL A 679 -52.34 -12.92 -42.01
C VAL A 679 -51.28 -13.62 -41.14
N SER A 680 -50.19 -14.10 -41.73
CA SER A 680 -49.08 -14.76 -41.06
C SER A 680 -47.84 -13.87 -40.98
N ARG A 681 -47.22 -13.80 -39.80
CA ARG A 681 -45.94 -13.10 -39.60
C ARG A 681 -44.83 -13.78 -40.39
N ALA A 682 -43.98 -12.97 -41.03
CA ALA A 682 -42.77 -13.46 -41.68
C ALA A 682 -41.77 -13.99 -40.63
N ALA A 683 -41.17 -15.16 -40.91
CA ALA A 683 -40.09 -15.68 -40.09
C ALA A 683 -38.91 -14.70 -40.10
N ARG A 684 -38.29 -14.48 -38.94
CA ARG A 684 -37.04 -13.72 -38.79
C ARG A 684 -35.86 -14.62 -39.10
N GLN A 685 -34.76 -14.03 -39.55
CA GLN A 685 -33.50 -14.73 -39.79
C GLN A 685 -32.40 -14.10 -38.94
N TRP A 686 -31.67 -14.93 -38.21
CA TRP A 686 -30.46 -14.55 -37.52
C TRP A 686 -29.25 -15.13 -38.27
N GLN A 687 -28.37 -14.25 -38.71
CA GLN A 687 -27.14 -14.60 -39.41
C GLN A 687 -25.99 -13.73 -38.88
N PRO A 688 -25.23 -14.20 -37.88
CA PRO A 688 -24.07 -13.47 -37.40
C PRO A 688 -22.95 -13.58 -38.45
N ALA A 689 -22.90 -12.61 -39.37
CA ALA A 689 -21.95 -12.62 -40.49
C ALA A 689 -20.70 -11.75 -40.25
N ARG A 690 -20.73 -10.87 -39.24
CA ARG A 690 -19.63 -9.94 -38.95
C ARG A 690 -18.75 -10.46 -37.82
N PHE A 691 -17.43 -10.30 -37.96
CA PHE A 691 -16.45 -10.66 -36.93
C PHE A 691 -16.84 -10.18 -35.53
N ASP A 692 -17.18 -8.90 -35.36
CA ASP A 692 -17.51 -8.34 -34.03
C ASP A 692 -18.74 -8.97 -33.37
N GLN A 693 -19.65 -9.57 -34.15
CA GLN A 693 -20.79 -10.32 -33.62
C GLN A 693 -20.35 -11.72 -33.18
N LEU A 694 -19.65 -12.45 -34.06
CA LEU A 694 -19.16 -13.80 -33.78
C LEU A 694 -18.13 -13.82 -32.64
N ARG A 695 -17.27 -12.80 -32.55
CA ARG A 695 -16.27 -12.63 -31.50
C ARG A 695 -16.86 -12.67 -30.10
N ARG A 696 -18.14 -12.30 -29.93
CA ARG A 696 -18.84 -12.33 -28.63
C ARG A 696 -19.10 -13.75 -28.11
N GLY A 697 -19.01 -14.76 -28.98
CA GLY A 697 -19.03 -16.17 -28.63
C GLY A 697 -17.76 -16.64 -27.91
N THR A 698 -17.71 -17.93 -27.58
CA THR A 698 -16.53 -18.58 -26.99
C THR A 698 -16.04 -19.68 -27.92
N PHE A 699 -14.74 -19.94 -27.92
CA PHE A 699 -14.15 -20.99 -28.73
C PHE A 699 -12.96 -21.62 -28.01
N GLU A 700 -12.75 -22.90 -28.29
CA GLU A 700 -11.65 -23.71 -27.77
C GLU A 700 -11.16 -24.62 -28.91
N GLY A 701 -9.86 -24.62 -29.21
CA GLY A 701 -9.31 -25.37 -30.34
C GLY A 701 -9.75 -24.86 -31.72
N ALA A 702 -10.35 -23.67 -31.78
CA ALA A 702 -10.82 -23.04 -33.02
C ALA A 702 -10.37 -21.56 -33.07
N ALA A 703 -10.21 -21.02 -34.27
CA ALA A 703 -9.94 -19.61 -34.51
C ALA A 703 -11.11 -18.95 -35.25
N LEU A 704 -11.30 -17.66 -35.00
CA LEU A 704 -12.23 -16.80 -35.73
C LEU A 704 -11.45 -15.83 -36.59
N ASP A 705 -11.54 -15.98 -37.91
CA ASP A 705 -10.93 -15.06 -38.87
C ASP A 705 -11.75 -13.77 -38.98
N MET A 706 -11.10 -12.65 -39.35
CA MET A 706 -11.76 -11.33 -39.51
C MET A 706 -12.91 -11.30 -40.53
N ASP A 707 -12.99 -12.29 -41.42
CA ASP A 707 -14.10 -12.45 -42.37
C ASP A 707 -15.31 -13.21 -41.81
N GLY A 708 -15.23 -13.65 -40.54
CA GLY A 708 -16.27 -14.41 -39.88
C GLY A 708 -16.17 -15.92 -40.08
N ALA A 709 -15.12 -16.41 -40.74
CA ALA A 709 -14.85 -17.84 -40.88
C ALA A 709 -14.32 -18.43 -39.55
N ILE A 710 -14.75 -19.64 -39.23
CA ILE A 710 -14.33 -20.38 -38.03
C ILE A 710 -13.65 -21.68 -38.46
N ARG A 711 -12.42 -21.91 -38.03
CA ARG A 711 -11.58 -23.06 -38.42
C ARG A 711 -10.85 -23.66 -37.23
N LEU A 712 -10.32 -24.88 -37.38
CA LEU A 712 -9.46 -25.46 -36.35
C LEU A 712 -8.20 -24.62 -36.14
N SER A 713 -7.72 -24.63 -34.90
CA SER A 713 -6.59 -23.82 -34.46
C SER A 713 -5.94 -24.43 -33.23
N VAL A 714 -5.27 -23.60 -32.45
CA VAL A 714 -4.66 -23.97 -31.18
C VAL A 714 -5.68 -23.98 -30.05
N ALA A 715 -5.55 -24.93 -29.13
CA ALA A 715 -6.27 -24.99 -27.86
C ALA A 715 -5.36 -24.52 -26.71
N PRO A 716 -5.88 -23.72 -25.77
CA PRO A 716 -5.12 -23.33 -24.59
C PRO A 716 -5.04 -24.48 -23.59
N ARG A 717 -3.84 -25.00 -23.33
CA ARG A 717 -3.57 -25.90 -22.20
C ARG A 717 -3.14 -25.07 -20.99
N ALA A 718 -3.96 -25.08 -19.94
CA ALA A 718 -3.61 -24.44 -18.67
C ALA A 718 -2.37 -25.12 -18.06
N LEU A 719 -1.41 -24.32 -17.63
CA LEU A 719 -0.22 -24.74 -16.90
C LEU A 719 -0.36 -24.36 -15.41
N PRO A 720 0.40 -24.98 -14.51
CA PRO A 720 0.44 -24.61 -13.09
C PRO A 720 0.73 -23.11 -12.92
N SER A 721 -0.06 -22.44 -12.07
CA SER A 721 0.07 -21.00 -11.82
C SER A 721 1.37 -20.67 -11.10
N ALA A 722 1.98 -19.54 -11.45
CA ALA A 722 3.16 -19.03 -10.77
C ALA A 722 2.81 -18.49 -9.36
N PRO A 723 3.63 -18.75 -8.33
CA PRO A 723 3.43 -18.24 -6.96
C PRO A 723 3.86 -16.77 -6.82
N LEU A 724 3.36 -15.92 -7.72
CA LEU A 724 3.61 -14.48 -7.78
C LEU A 724 2.29 -13.72 -7.62
N ASN A 725 2.30 -12.67 -6.80
CA ASN A 725 1.13 -11.80 -6.63
C ASN A 725 0.86 -10.96 -7.89
N PHE A 726 1.92 -10.58 -8.60
CA PHE A 726 1.89 -9.79 -9.83
C PHE A 726 3.03 -10.25 -10.74
N VAL A 727 2.73 -10.48 -12.01
CA VAL A 727 3.71 -10.71 -13.08
C VAL A 727 3.87 -9.43 -13.91
N TRP A 728 5.10 -8.97 -14.09
CA TRP A 728 5.42 -7.75 -14.84
C TRP A 728 6.22 -7.99 -16.10
N SER A 729 7.08 -9.00 -16.10
CA SER A 729 7.92 -9.34 -17.24
C SER A 729 7.91 -10.84 -17.47
N VAL A 730 7.97 -11.20 -18.74
CA VAL A 730 7.99 -12.58 -19.23
C VAL A 730 9.18 -12.71 -20.17
N LEU A 731 10.03 -13.70 -19.93
CA LEU A 731 11.20 -13.98 -20.75
C LEU A 731 11.28 -15.50 -21.05
N PRO A 732 11.38 -15.91 -22.32
CA PRO A 732 11.70 -17.30 -22.66
C PRO A 732 13.06 -17.73 -22.08
N ASP A 733 13.11 -18.93 -21.54
CA ASP A 733 14.33 -19.52 -20.98
C ASP A 733 14.79 -20.72 -21.83
N GLY A 734 15.13 -20.41 -23.09
CA GLY A 734 15.38 -21.43 -24.11
C GLY A 734 14.19 -22.39 -24.27
N ASN A 735 14.47 -23.68 -24.46
CA ASN A 735 13.43 -24.73 -24.52
C ASN A 735 12.96 -25.22 -23.14
N ALA A 736 13.46 -24.62 -22.05
CA ALA A 736 13.22 -25.12 -20.70
C ALA A 736 11.98 -24.53 -20.02
N GLY A 737 11.47 -23.38 -20.48
CA GLY A 737 10.31 -22.73 -19.88
C GLY A 737 10.28 -21.20 -20.01
N LEU A 738 9.53 -20.56 -19.10
CA LEU A 738 9.44 -19.11 -18.94
C LEU A 738 10.09 -18.65 -17.62
N LEU A 739 10.72 -17.48 -17.65
CA LEU A 739 11.10 -16.70 -16.47
C LEU A 739 10.10 -15.55 -16.29
N LEU A 740 9.58 -15.42 -15.08
CA LEU A 740 8.58 -14.43 -14.71
C LEU A 740 9.15 -13.48 -13.66
N GLY A 741 9.14 -12.19 -13.96
CA GLY A 741 9.50 -11.12 -13.04
C GLY A 741 8.29 -10.69 -12.24
N GLY A 742 8.40 -10.80 -10.91
CA GLY A 742 7.33 -10.58 -9.96
C GLY A 742 7.33 -9.20 -9.33
N GLY A 743 6.20 -8.85 -8.68
CA GLY A 743 5.99 -7.49 -8.20
C GLY A 743 6.10 -7.17 -6.71
N VAL A 744 6.23 -8.14 -5.81
CA VAL A 744 6.47 -7.83 -4.38
C VAL A 744 7.78 -8.50 -3.98
N GLY A 745 8.77 -7.67 -3.63
CA GLY A 745 10.13 -8.10 -3.28
C GLY A 745 10.97 -8.56 -4.48
N GLY A 746 10.67 -8.05 -5.69
CA GLY A 746 11.44 -8.30 -6.90
C GLY A 746 11.68 -9.78 -7.22
N ARG A 747 10.75 -10.66 -6.84
CA ARG A 747 10.91 -12.12 -6.97
C ARG A 747 10.95 -12.53 -8.44
N ILE A 748 11.83 -13.47 -8.78
CA ILE A 748 11.85 -14.09 -10.10
C ILE A 748 11.56 -15.58 -9.95
N VAL A 749 10.66 -16.08 -10.78
CA VAL A 749 10.27 -17.50 -10.80
C VAL A 749 10.51 -18.07 -12.19
N ARG A 750 11.12 -19.26 -12.24
CA ARG A 750 11.21 -20.07 -13.45
C ARG A 750 10.07 -21.08 -13.48
N VAL A 751 9.39 -21.20 -14.62
CA VAL A 751 8.29 -22.16 -14.83
C VAL A 751 8.56 -22.99 -16.08
N GLY A 752 8.65 -24.32 -15.94
CA GLY A 752 8.90 -25.28 -17.02
C GLY A 752 7.69 -26.13 -17.41
N ALA A 753 7.90 -27.17 -18.24
CA ALA A 753 6.88 -28.12 -18.70
C ALA A 753 6.28 -28.99 -17.56
N GLU A 754 7.08 -29.23 -16.52
CA GLU A 754 6.68 -29.70 -15.19
C GLU A 754 7.12 -28.60 -14.21
N PRO A 755 6.28 -28.14 -13.28
CA PRO A 755 6.60 -27.03 -12.39
C PRO A 755 7.64 -27.46 -11.33
N SER A 756 8.92 -27.50 -11.69
CA SER A 756 9.99 -27.52 -10.67
C SER A 756 10.27 -26.07 -10.27
N GLU A 757 9.82 -25.69 -9.06
CA GLU A 757 10.00 -24.35 -8.49
C GLU A 757 11.48 -24.02 -8.23
N GLN A 758 12.21 -23.57 -9.25
CA GLN A 758 13.48 -22.89 -9.02
C GLN A 758 13.18 -21.41 -8.77
N THR A 759 13.08 -21.04 -7.49
CA THR A 759 12.92 -19.64 -7.05
C THR A 759 14.29 -18.99 -6.92
N TYR A 760 14.47 -17.83 -7.56
CA TYR A 760 15.66 -17.00 -7.40
C TYR A 760 15.61 -16.23 -6.07
N PRO A 761 16.75 -15.75 -5.53
CA PRO A 761 16.75 -14.92 -4.32
C PRO A 761 15.85 -13.70 -4.49
N ALA A 762 15.24 -13.24 -3.40
CA ALA A 762 14.52 -11.97 -3.38
C ALA A 762 15.48 -10.83 -3.70
N LEU A 763 15.07 -9.94 -4.59
CA LEU A 763 15.86 -8.80 -5.04
C LEU A 763 15.56 -7.59 -4.15
N PRO A 764 16.48 -6.61 -4.05
CA PRO A 764 16.36 -5.50 -3.09
C PRO A 764 15.32 -4.44 -3.48
N GLY A 765 14.68 -4.58 -4.64
CA GLY A 765 13.71 -3.63 -5.20
C GLY A 765 12.28 -4.19 -5.24
N ALA A 766 11.31 -3.30 -5.43
CA ALA A 766 9.89 -3.63 -5.37
C ALA A 766 9.45 -4.58 -6.50
N PHE A 767 9.73 -4.20 -7.75
CA PHE A 767 9.24 -4.89 -8.95
C PHE A 767 10.38 -5.32 -9.88
N ALA A 768 10.37 -6.55 -10.36
CA ALA A 768 11.20 -6.98 -11.48
C ALA A 768 10.47 -6.73 -12.82
N THR A 769 10.58 -5.49 -13.33
CA THR A 769 9.80 -5.00 -14.47
C THR A 769 10.40 -5.37 -15.84
N ALA A 770 11.68 -5.71 -15.88
CA ALA A 770 12.34 -6.15 -17.09
C ALA A 770 13.33 -7.28 -16.80
N LEU A 771 13.37 -8.27 -17.69
CA LEU A 771 14.30 -9.40 -17.63
C LEU A 771 15.01 -9.54 -18.98
N ALA A 772 16.28 -9.90 -18.93
CA ALA A 772 17.06 -10.30 -20.10
C ALA A 772 18.07 -11.37 -19.72
N ARG A 773 18.46 -12.20 -20.69
CA ARG A 773 19.46 -13.25 -20.49
C ARG A 773 20.57 -13.13 -21.53
N SER A 774 21.81 -13.31 -21.12
CA SER A 774 22.95 -13.34 -22.03
C SER A 774 23.08 -14.67 -22.76
N GLU A 775 23.87 -14.68 -23.83
CA GLU A 775 24.26 -15.90 -24.56
C GLU A 775 24.94 -16.93 -23.65
N ASN A 776 25.64 -16.48 -22.60
CA ASN A 776 26.31 -17.33 -21.62
C ASN A 776 25.36 -17.85 -20.53
N GLY A 777 24.08 -17.48 -20.57
CA GLY A 777 23.06 -17.91 -19.62
C GLY A 777 22.92 -17.04 -18.36
N ASP A 778 23.62 -15.90 -18.29
CA ASP A 778 23.50 -14.97 -17.16
C ASP A 778 22.16 -14.24 -17.20
N LEU A 779 21.46 -14.21 -16.07
CA LEU A 779 20.18 -13.52 -15.92
C LEU A 779 20.39 -12.10 -15.40
N TYR A 780 19.74 -11.13 -16.04
CA TYR A 780 19.71 -9.73 -15.64
C TYR A 780 18.28 -9.29 -15.33
N ALA A 781 18.14 -8.49 -14.29
CA ALA A 781 16.86 -7.95 -13.84
C ALA A 781 16.93 -6.44 -13.68
N GLY A 782 15.98 -5.75 -14.30
CA GLY A 782 15.72 -4.33 -14.08
C GLY A 782 14.66 -4.16 -13.02
N LEU A 783 15.01 -3.43 -11.96
CA LEU A 783 14.15 -3.17 -10.81
C LEU A 783 13.56 -1.77 -10.90
N SER A 784 12.25 -1.68 -10.69
CA SER A 784 11.50 -0.42 -10.61
C SER A 784 10.69 -0.39 -9.31
N PRO A 785 10.39 0.79 -8.74
CA PRO A 785 10.78 2.14 -9.17
C PRO A 785 12.20 2.55 -8.74
N GLU A 786 12.99 1.61 -8.22
CA GLU A 786 14.33 1.93 -7.72
C GLU A 786 15.30 2.29 -8.84
N GLY A 787 15.07 1.84 -10.07
CA GLY A 787 16.00 2.11 -11.17
C GLY A 787 17.29 1.33 -11.05
N THR A 788 17.24 0.08 -10.59
CA THR A 788 18.44 -0.71 -10.31
C THR A 788 18.60 -1.82 -11.34
N LEU A 789 19.82 -2.01 -11.84
CA LEU A 789 20.18 -3.14 -12.70
C LEU A 789 20.97 -4.18 -11.89
N CYS A 790 20.46 -5.41 -11.86
CA CYS A 790 21.08 -6.52 -11.14
C CYS A 790 21.43 -7.69 -12.06
N ARG A 791 22.58 -8.35 -11.81
CA ARG A 791 22.87 -9.70 -12.28
C ARG A 791 22.35 -10.69 -11.25
N VAL A 792 21.60 -11.69 -11.68
CA VAL A 792 20.91 -12.63 -10.79
C VAL A 792 21.49 -14.03 -10.97
N GLY A 793 22.08 -14.57 -9.91
CA GLY A 793 22.54 -15.95 -9.83
C GLY A 793 21.56 -16.84 -9.05
N GLN A 794 21.78 -18.16 -9.07
CA GLN A 794 20.91 -19.12 -8.40
C GLN A 794 20.88 -19.00 -6.87
N ARG A 795 21.93 -18.44 -6.25
CA ARG A 795 22.08 -18.36 -4.77
C ARG A 795 22.21 -16.93 -4.25
N GLY A 796 22.27 -15.93 -5.13
CA GLY A 796 22.51 -14.53 -4.78
C GLY A 796 22.37 -13.63 -6.00
N TYR A 797 22.47 -12.32 -5.79
CA TYR A 797 22.46 -11.33 -6.85
C TYR A 797 23.61 -10.34 -6.65
N GLU A 798 23.96 -9.62 -7.71
CA GLU A 798 24.95 -8.56 -7.72
C GLU A 798 24.32 -7.31 -8.36
N THR A 799 24.35 -6.18 -7.65
CA THR A 799 23.91 -4.90 -8.21
C THR A 799 25.00 -4.38 -9.14
N ILE A 800 24.69 -4.29 -10.43
CA ILE A 800 25.63 -3.82 -11.46
C ILE A 800 25.66 -2.30 -11.46
N ALA A 801 24.48 -1.68 -11.45
CA ALA A 801 24.36 -0.22 -11.56
C ALA A 801 23.08 0.29 -10.90
N GLN A 802 23.22 1.43 -10.23
CA GLN A 802 22.10 2.28 -9.87
C GLN A 802 21.90 3.28 -11.03
N LEU A 803 20.78 3.17 -11.74
CA LEU A 803 20.50 4.00 -12.90
C LEU A 803 20.02 5.38 -12.45
N ASN A 804 20.37 6.41 -13.20
CA ASN A 804 19.76 7.73 -13.04
C ASN A 804 18.40 7.79 -13.75
N ALA A 805 17.54 6.80 -13.48
CA ALA A 805 16.19 6.68 -14.00
C ALA A 805 15.35 5.90 -13.00
N ARG A 806 14.07 6.25 -12.84
CA ARG A 806 13.16 5.59 -11.88
C ARG A 806 12.68 4.23 -12.37
N TYR A 807 12.47 4.08 -13.67
CA TYR A 807 11.87 2.87 -14.25
C TYR A 807 12.81 2.19 -15.24
N VAL A 808 12.84 0.86 -15.19
CA VAL A 808 13.42 0.00 -16.23
C VAL A 808 12.28 -0.70 -16.95
N ASN A 809 11.91 -0.18 -18.11
CA ASN A 809 10.67 -0.55 -18.81
C ASN A 809 10.85 -1.77 -19.72
N ALA A 810 12.00 -1.89 -20.38
CA ALA A 810 12.31 -3.02 -21.24
C ALA A 810 13.82 -3.27 -21.29
N MET A 811 14.19 -4.54 -21.47
CA MET A 811 15.59 -4.98 -21.57
C MET A 811 15.72 -6.03 -22.68
N ARG A 812 16.80 -5.94 -23.47
CA ARG A 812 17.12 -6.91 -24.51
C ARG A 812 18.63 -7.13 -24.60
N TRP A 813 19.04 -8.39 -24.62
CA TRP A 813 20.43 -8.78 -24.85
C TRP A 813 20.65 -9.08 -26.32
N ARG A 814 21.76 -8.59 -26.89
CA ARG A 814 22.21 -8.95 -28.24
C ARG A 814 23.70 -8.67 -28.39
N ASP A 815 24.43 -9.58 -29.04
CA ASP A 815 25.83 -9.40 -29.50
C ASP A 815 26.77 -8.85 -28.41
N GLY A 816 26.70 -9.45 -27.22
CA GLY A 816 27.55 -9.11 -26.07
C GLY A 816 27.14 -7.85 -25.28
N ALA A 817 26.04 -7.18 -25.65
CA ALA A 817 25.55 -5.99 -24.94
C ALA A 817 24.11 -6.18 -24.44
N LEU A 818 23.83 -5.57 -23.29
CA LEU A 818 22.49 -5.43 -22.73
C LEU A 818 21.95 -4.03 -22.99
N TYR A 819 20.86 -3.93 -23.73
CA TYR A 819 20.17 -2.68 -24.00
C TYR A 819 18.97 -2.50 -23.06
N LEU A 820 18.79 -1.29 -22.54
CA LEU A 820 17.73 -0.94 -21.59
C LEU A 820 16.97 0.30 -22.08
N ALA A 821 15.64 0.24 -21.99
CA ALA A 821 14.75 1.39 -22.11
C ALA A 821 14.30 1.82 -20.70
N THR A 822 14.50 3.08 -20.36
CA THR A 822 14.21 3.63 -19.03
C THR A 822 13.08 4.65 -19.04
N GLY A 823 12.62 4.99 -17.83
CA GLY A 823 11.63 6.02 -17.58
C GLY A 823 11.96 6.88 -16.38
N LEU A 824 11.60 8.16 -16.45
CA LEU A 824 11.93 9.21 -15.50
C LEU A 824 13.44 9.25 -15.18
N PRO A 825 14.29 9.64 -16.15
CA PRO A 825 13.98 10.13 -17.49
C PRO A 825 13.99 9.04 -18.59
N ALA A 826 13.44 9.34 -19.77
CA ALA A 826 13.48 8.46 -20.94
C ALA A 826 14.89 8.38 -21.54
N GLN A 827 15.56 7.24 -21.34
CA GLN A 827 16.87 6.96 -21.91
C GLN A 827 16.93 5.56 -22.54
N VAL A 828 17.81 5.42 -23.54
CA VAL A 828 18.29 4.12 -24.02
C VAL A 828 19.73 3.97 -23.55
N LEU A 829 19.99 2.92 -22.76
CA LEU A 829 21.29 2.59 -22.19
C LEU A 829 21.81 1.28 -22.80
N ALA A 830 23.12 1.12 -22.87
CA ALA A 830 23.79 -0.10 -23.28
C ALA A 830 24.88 -0.48 -22.27
N TRP A 831 24.88 -1.72 -21.81
CA TRP A 831 25.89 -2.27 -20.90
C TRP A 831 26.69 -3.34 -21.64
N ASP A 832 28.00 -3.14 -21.76
CA ASP A 832 28.92 -4.00 -22.54
C ASP A 832 29.61 -5.10 -21.71
N GLY A 833 29.16 -5.33 -20.47
CA GLY A 833 29.83 -6.22 -19.53
C GLY A 833 30.67 -5.49 -18.48
N ASN A 834 31.12 -4.27 -18.79
CA ASN A 834 32.01 -3.49 -17.92
C ASN A 834 31.55 -2.05 -17.74
N THR A 835 31.05 -1.43 -18.81
CA THR A 835 30.70 -0.01 -18.87
C THR A 835 29.24 0.15 -19.26
N LEU A 836 28.52 0.98 -18.49
CA LEU A 836 27.18 1.41 -18.84
C LEU A 836 27.26 2.71 -19.64
N ARG A 837 26.86 2.67 -20.91
CA ARG A 837 26.87 3.82 -21.83
C ARG A 837 25.45 4.28 -22.11
N ARG A 838 25.26 5.59 -22.20
CA ARG A 838 24.00 6.20 -22.60
C ARG A 838 24.02 6.44 -24.10
N LEU A 839 23.10 5.80 -24.82
CA LEU A 839 22.99 5.93 -26.28
C LEU A 839 22.11 7.11 -26.67
N LEU A 840 20.92 7.21 -26.06
CA LEU A 840 19.93 8.23 -26.38
C LEU A 840 19.28 8.75 -25.11
N THR A 841 19.12 10.06 -25.01
CA THR A 841 18.19 10.71 -24.09
C THR A 841 17.28 11.58 -24.93
N VAL A 842 15.99 11.47 -24.71
CA VAL A 842 15.02 12.39 -25.29
C VAL A 842 14.36 13.16 -24.18
N ASP A 843 13.88 14.35 -24.51
CA ASP A 843 12.87 14.99 -23.69
C ASP A 843 11.57 14.19 -23.92
N GLU A 844 11.38 13.11 -23.16
CA GLU A 844 10.15 12.35 -22.88
C GLU A 844 10.27 11.70 -21.48
N THR A 845 9.15 11.31 -20.88
CA THR A 845 9.11 10.66 -19.57
C THR A 845 9.52 9.19 -19.66
N HIS A 846 9.08 8.45 -20.69
CA HIS A 846 9.45 7.02 -20.84
C HIS A 846 9.79 6.62 -22.28
N PHE A 847 10.81 5.76 -22.40
CA PHE A 847 10.82 4.75 -23.46
C PHE A 847 10.04 3.53 -22.95
N SER A 848 8.92 3.21 -23.59
CA SER A 848 7.98 2.18 -23.15
C SER A 848 8.26 0.80 -23.76
N ALA A 849 8.91 0.76 -24.93
CA ALA A 849 9.20 -0.49 -25.64
C ALA A 849 10.60 -0.49 -26.25
N LEU A 850 11.21 -1.68 -26.30
CA LEU A 850 12.55 -1.90 -26.84
C LEU A 850 12.61 -3.25 -27.57
N THR A 851 13.19 -3.27 -28.77
CA THR A 851 13.57 -4.50 -29.47
C THR A 851 14.89 -4.32 -30.22
N VAL A 852 15.52 -5.41 -30.65
CA VAL A 852 16.74 -5.40 -31.45
C VAL A 852 16.48 -6.14 -32.75
N GLY A 853 16.85 -5.54 -33.88
CA GLY A 853 16.70 -6.11 -35.22
C GLY A 853 17.76 -7.17 -35.53
N ALA A 854 17.52 -7.96 -36.59
CA ALA A 854 18.50 -8.92 -37.09
C ALA A 854 19.78 -8.25 -37.62
N ASP A 855 19.70 -6.98 -38.03
CA ASP A 855 20.79 -6.11 -38.44
C ASP A 855 21.61 -5.53 -37.26
N GLY A 856 21.24 -5.88 -36.02
CA GLY A 856 21.86 -5.37 -34.79
C GLY A 856 21.37 -3.97 -34.39
N ALA A 857 20.47 -3.35 -35.15
CA ALA A 857 19.93 -2.04 -34.80
C ALA A 857 18.96 -2.15 -33.61
N VAL A 858 19.04 -1.18 -32.70
CA VAL A 858 18.15 -1.09 -31.54
C VAL A 858 16.99 -0.17 -31.87
N TYR A 859 15.77 -0.64 -31.65
CA TYR A 859 14.55 0.11 -31.86
C TYR A 859 13.89 0.43 -30.52
N ALA A 860 13.62 1.71 -30.28
CA ALA A 860 13.05 2.21 -29.03
C ALA A 860 11.81 3.07 -29.29
N GLY A 861 10.71 2.75 -28.62
CA GLY A 861 9.43 3.43 -28.72
C GLY A 861 9.14 4.27 -27.48
N THR A 862 8.59 5.47 -27.67
CA THR A 862 8.27 6.39 -26.58
C THR A 862 6.79 6.34 -26.18
N SER A 863 6.50 6.82 -24.96
CA SER A 863 5.15 6.74 -24.39
C SER A 863 4.33 8.03 -24.49
N GLU A 864 4.87 9.11 -25.05
CA GLU A 864 4.20 10.42 -25.05
C GLU A 864 3.99 11.03 -26.42
N ARG A 865 4.95 10.87 -27.33
CA ARG A 865 4.85 11.42 -28.70
C ARG A 865 4.75 10.35 -29.78
N GLY A 866 4.62 9.08 -29.39
CA GLY A 866 4.54 7.97 -30.34
C GLY A 866 5.77 7.88 -31.24
N MET A 867 6.95 8.24 -30.72
CA MET A 867 8.18 8.31 -31.49
C MET A 867 8.85 6.94 -31.51
N VAL A 868 9.33 6.53 -32.68
CA VAL A 868 10.15 5.33 -32.83
C VAL A 868 11.54 5.74 -33.33
N TYR A 869 12.56 5.40 -32.56
CA TYR A 869 13.96 5.65 -32.88
C TYR A 869 14.64 4.35 -33.27
N ARG A 870 15.51 4.43 -34.28
CA ARG A 870 16.45 3.39 -34.69
C ARG A 870 17.87 3.83 -34.34
N ILE A 871 18.60 2.98 -33.65
CA ILE A 871 20.00 3.19 -33.25
C ILE A 871 20.83 2.11 -33.93
N ASP A 872 21.65 2.51 -34.90
CA ASP A 872 22.54 1.60 -35.61
C ASP A 872 23.64 1.04 -34.69
N PRO A 873 24.21 -0.15 -35.00
CA PRO A 873 25.40 -0.65 -34.33
C PRO A 873 26.59 0.32 -34.35
N ALA A 874 26.68 1.15 -35.40
CA ALA A 874 27.68 2.21 -35.53
C ALA A 874 27.42 3.44 -34.63
N GLY A 875 26.29 3.47 -33.92
CA GLY A 875 25.90 4.55 -33.01
C GLY A 875 25.08 5.68 -33.64
N ALA A 876 24.74 5.59 -34.93
CA ALA A 876 23.87 6.57 -35.59
C ALA A 876 22.43 6.45 -35.06
N ILE A 877 21.82 7.57 -34.71
CA ILE A 877 20.46 7.62 -34.13
C ILE A 877 19.55 8.34 -35.11
N THR A 878 18.46 7.69 -35.52
CA THR A 878 17.50 8.24 -36.47
C THR A 878 16.06 8.03 -35.99
N PRO A 879 15.22 9.08 -35.95
CA PRO A 879 13.78 8.91 -35.78
C PRO A 879 13.21 8.33 -37.09
N ILE A 880 12.57 7.16 -37.01
CA ILE A 880 12.04 6.46 -38.20
C ILE A 880 10.53 6.56 -38.34
N ALA A 881 9.82 6.93 -37.28
CA ALA A 881 8.38 7.15 -37.30
C ALA A 881 7.93 8.10 -36.18
N THR A 882 6.97 8.96 -36.51
CA THR A 882 6.12 9.69 -35.55
C THR A 882 4.70 9.18 -35.73
N LEU A 883 4.17 8.51 -34.72
CA LEU A 883 2.86 7.88 -34.81
C LEU A 883 1.76 8.88 -34.41
N PRO A 884 0.53 8.75 -34.96
CA PRO A 884 -0.59 9.61 -34.57
C PRO A 884 -1.04 9.43 -33.11
N GLU A 885 -0.61 8.33 -32.48
CA GLU A 885 -0.95 7.98 -31.12
C GLU A 885 0.21 8.25 -30.16
N PRO A 886 -0.07 8.66 -28.91
CA PRO A 886 0.96 9.13 -28.00
C PRO A 886 1.90 8.03 -27.51
N SER A 887 1.47 6.76 -27.45
CA SER A 887 2.27 5.71 -26.83
C SER A 887 2.55 4.53 -27.76
N VAL A 888 3.82 4.15 -27.85
CA VAL A 888 4.27 2.87 -28.40
C VAL A 888 4.26 1.84 -27.29
N VAL A 889 3.44 0.81 -27.40
CA VAL A 889 3.23 -0.19 -26.34
C VAL A 889 4.16 -1.38 -26.48
N ALA A 890 4.34 -1.86 -27.70
CA ALA A 890 5.15 -3.02 -27.98
C ALA A 890 5.85 -2.90 -29.34
N LEU A 891 7.06 -3.45 -29.41
CA LEU A 891 7.87 -3.53 -30.61
C LEU A 891 8.31 -4.98 -30.80
N ALA A 892 8.28 -5.45 -32.03
CA ALA A 892 8.82 -6.76 -32.43
C ALA A 892 9.47 -6.66 -33.81
N THR A 893 10.50 -7.47 -34.04
CA THR A 893 11.25 -7.54 -35.30
C THR A 893 11.20 -8.95 -35.85
N ASP A 894 11.07 -9.09 -37.16
CA ASP A 894 11.17 -10.38 -37.84
C ASP A 894 12.58 -10.62 -38.41
N ALA A 895 12.80 -11.82 -38.97
CA ALA A 895 14.07 -12.20 -39.58
C ALA A 895 14.36 -11.44 -40.88
N ALA A 896 13.35 -10.85 -41.53
CA ALA A 896 13.48 -10.05 -42.74
C ALA A 896 13.88 -8.59 -42.46
N GLY A 897 13.93 -8.18 -41.18
CA GLY A 897 14.29 -6.83 -40.75
C GLY A 897 13.11 -5.86 -40.72
N ASN A 898 11.87 -6.35 -40.77
CA ASN A 898 10.68 -5.53 -40.58
C ASN A 898 10.45 -5.29 -39.08
N LEU A 899 9.99 -4.08 -38.75
CA LEU A 899 9.60 -3.68 -37.41
C LEU A 899 8.08 -3.57 -37.31
N TYR A 900 7.51 -4.28 -36.35
CA TYR A 900 6.10 -4.20 -35.98
C TYR A 900 5.92 -3.32 -34.76
N VAL A 901 4.97 -2.40 -34.84
CA VAL A 901 4.73 -1.37 -33.82
C VAL A 901 3.27 -1.39 -33.41
N ALA A 902 3.02 -1.60 -32.12
CA ALA A 902 1.69 -1.49 -31.52
C ALA A 902 1.57 -0.19 -30.71
N THR A 903 0.44 0.50 -30.85
CA THR A 903 0.19 1.80 -30.23
C THR A 903 -1.00 1.80 -29.29
N ALA A 904 -1.07 2.80 -28.41
CA ALA A 904 -2.21 3.06 -27.52
C ALA A 904 -2.53 4.57 -27.47
N PRO A 905 -3.79 4.97 -27.19
CA PRO A 905 -4.90 4.14 -26.65
C PRO A 905 -5.88 3.58 -27.70
N SER A 906 -5.83 4.06 -28.94
CA SER A 906 -6.65 3.61 -30.07
C SER A 906 -6.34 2.17 -30.47
N GLY A 907 -5.09 1.74 -30.30
CA GLY A 907 -4.75 0.34 -30.52
C GLY A 907 -4.40 -0.01 -31.96
N GLN A 908 -3.58 0.79 -32.63
CA GLN A 908 -3.21 0.54 -34.03
C GLN A 908 -1.95 -0.32 -34.15
N LEU A 909 -1.82 -0.99 -35.31
CA LEU A 909 -0.64 -1.76 -35.67
C LEU A 909 0.00 -1.18 -36.93
N TYR A 910 1.31 -1.08 -36.91
CA TYR A 910 2.10 -0.62 -38.04
C TYR A 910 3.23 -1.60 -38.34
N ARG A 911 3.63 -1.64 -39.61
CA ARG A 911 4.84 -2.30 -40.09
C ARG A 911 5.74 -1.25 -40.72
N TRP A 912 6.95 -1.13 -40.20
CA TRP A 912 8.03 -0.38 -40.82
C TRP A 912 8.99 -1.33 -41.53
N THR A 913 9.34 -1.02 -42.77
CA THR A 913 10.33 -1.77 -43.56
C THR A 913 11.44 -0.83 -44.00
N PRO A 914 12.71 -1.28 -44.08
CA PRO A 914 13.81 -0.42 -44.52
C PRO A 914 13.61 0.17 -45.92
N ALA A 915 12.96 -0.56 -46.83
CA ALA A 915 12.74 -0.15 -48.22
C ALA A 915 11.42 0.62 -48.43
N GLY A 916 10.37 0.32 -47.65
CA GLY A 916 9.00 0.81 -47.87
C GLY A 916 8.49 1.79 -46.80
N GLY A 917 9.26 2.08 -45.77
CA GLY A 917 8.86 2.97 -44.68
C GLY A 917 7.72 2.40 -43.81
N LEU A 918 7.02 3.29 -43.10
CA LEU A 918 5.94 2.93 -42.18
C LEU A 918 4.60 2.76 -42.91
N THR A 919 3.95 1.63 -42.69
CA THR A 919 2.63 1.29 -43.24
C THR A 919 1.70 0.80 -42.13
N GLN A 920 0.43 1.19 -42.16
CA GLN A 920 -0.56 0.68 -41.20
C GLN A 920 -0.99 -0.73 -41.59
N LEU A 921 -1.02 -1.64 -40.62
CA LEU A 921 -1.56 -3.00 -40.78
C LEU A 921 -3.02 -3.02 -40.32
N HIS A 922 -3.90 -3.62 -41.13
CA HIS A 922 -5.31 -3.91 -40.80
C HIS A 922 -6.01 -2.76 -40.04
N SER A 923 -6.33 -1.68 -40.76
CA SER A 923 -6.86 -0.44 -40.17
C SER A 923 -8.21 -0.60 -39.44
N ASP A 924 -8.93 -1.69 -39.72
CA ASP A 924 -10.15 -2.14 -39.07
C ASP A 924 -9.91 -2.89 -37.75
N LEU A 925 -8.71 -3.42 -37.52
CA LEU A 925 -8.32 -4.15 -36.32
C LEU A 925 -7.68 -3.23 -35.28
N LYS A 926 -8.52 -2.65 -34.40
CA LYS A 926 -8.09 -1.79 -33.28
C LYS A 926 -8.32 -2.45 -31.93
N ARG A 927 -7.27 -2.65 -31.12
CA ARG A 927 -7.34 -3.35 -29.82
C ARG A 927 -6.38 -2.76 -28.78
N ASP A 928 -6.68 -2.95 -27.50
CA ASP A 928 -5.74 -2.63 -26.41
C ASP A 928 -4.56 -3.63 -26.42
N TRP A 929 -3.54 -3.36 -27.25
CA TRP A 929 -2.38 -4.23 -27.38
C TRP A 929 -1.51 -4.18 -26.11
N ARG A 930 -0.87 -5.30 -25.78
CA ARG A 930 0.02 -5.45 -24.62
C ARG A 930 1.41 -5.93 -25.00
N ALA A 931 1.49 -6.92 -25.87
CA ALA A 931 2.75 -7.51 -26.30
C ALA A 931 2.65 -8.02 -27.74
N LEU A 932 3.80 -8.06 -28.42
CA LEU A 932 3.97 -8.62 -29.74
C LEU A 932 5.02 -9.73 -29.66
N VAL A 933 4.73 -10.89 -30.26
CA VAL A 933 5.64 -12.04 -30.32
C VAL A 933 5.71 -12.53 -31.77
N ILE A 934 6.92 -12.66 -32.32
CA ILE A 934 7.15 -13.21 -33.66
C ILE A 934 7.54 -14.69 -33.53
N HIS A 935 6.93 -15.55 -34.34
CA HIS A 935 7.29 -16.97 -34.45
C HIS A 935 6.90 -17.51 -35.83
N ASN A 936 7.80 -18.23 -36.50
CA ASN A 936 7.57 -18.85 -37.82
C ASN A 936 6.89 -17.91 -38.82
N ASP A 937 7.46 -16.72 -39.01
CA ASP A 937 6.94 -15.66 -39.90
C ASP A 937 5.49 -15.24 -39.60
N SER A 938 5.02 -15.44 -38.38
CA SER A 938 3.71 -14.99 -37.92
C SER A 938 3.84 -14.06 -36.73
N LEU A 939 3.03 -13.00 -36.73
CA LEU A 939 2.96 -12.05 -35.62
C LEU A 939 1.80 -12.41 -34.70
N TYR A 940 2.12 -12.72 -33.45
CA TYR A 940 1.14 -12.90 -32.39
C TYR A 940 1.00 -11.59 -31.62
N ALA A 941 -0.20 -11.02 -31.65
CA ALA A 941 -0.52 -9.78 -30.96
C ALA A 941 -1.46 -10.05 -29.78
N LEU A 942 -1.00 -9.68 -28.58
CA LEU A 942 -1.69 -9.95 -27.32
C LEU A 942 -2.42 -8.70 -26.85
N THR A 943 -3.61 -8.90 -26.29
CA THR A 943 -4.38 -7.91 -25.52
C THR A 943 -4.63 -8.48 -24.12
N PRO A 944 -5.24 -7.76 -23.17
CA PRO A 944 -5.50 -8.31 -21.83
C PRO A 944 -6.27 -9.64 -21.84
N ASP A 945 -7.16 -9.86 -22.79
CA ASP A 945 -8.08 -11.00 -22.79
C ASP A 945 -7.98 -11.86 -24.05
N GLU A 946 -7.22 -11.45 -25.08
CA GLU A 946 -7.27 -12.04 -26.42
C GLU A 946 -5.89 -12.13 -27.07
N VAL A 947 -5.71 -13.15 -27.91
CA VAL A 947 -4.50 -13.37 -28.72
C VAL A 947 -4.89 -13.47 -30.19
N TYR A 948 -4.26 -12.63 -31.01
CA TYR A 948 -4.46 -12.58 -32.46
C TYR A 948 -3.24 -13.14 -33.18
N LEU A 949 -3.50 -13.89 -34.25
CA LEU A 949 -2.53 -14.22 -35.28
C LEU A 949 -2.66 -13.22 -36.43
N ILE A 950 -1.57 -12.53 -36.73
CA ILE A 950 -1.49 -11.52 -37.76
C ILE A 950 -0.45 -11.99 -38.78
N PRO A 951 -0.86 -12.30 -40.01
CA PRO A 951 0.08 -12.65 -41.08
C PRO A 951 1.10 -11.51 -41.31
N THR A 952 2.36 -11.87 -41.50
CA THR A 952 3.45 -10.89 -41.71
C THR A 952 3.61 -10.49 -43.18
N ASP A 953 3.18 -11.38 -44.08
CA ASP A 953 3.16 -11.23 -45.52
C ASP A 953 1.97 -10.37 -45.99
N SER A 954 2.17 -9.58 -47.04
CA SER A 954 1.13 -8.72 -47.63
C SER A 954 0.11 -9.50 -48.48
N GLY A 955 -0.05 -10.80 -48.23
CA GLY A 955 -0.95 -11.69 -48.98
C GLY A 955 -2.43 -11.49 -48.62
N ALA A 956 -3.30 -12.33 -49.20
CA ALA A 956 -4.75 -12.31 -48.97
C ALA A 956 -5.19 -12.84 -47.59
N ALA A 957 -4.25 -13.32 -46.76
CA ALA A 957 -4.54 -13.86 -45.44
C ALA A 957 -4.92 -12.74 -44.46
N LYS A 958 -6.03 -12.93 -43.75
CA LYS A 958 -6.53 -11.95 -42.78
C LYS A 958 -6.22 -12.37 -41.34
N PRO A 959 -6.20 -11.41 -40.39
CA PRO A 959 -5.98 -11.72 -38.99
C PRO A 959 -7.03 -12.68 -38.44
N ALA A 960 -6.61 -13.48 -37.46
CA ALA A 960 -7.45 -14.45 -36.79
C ALA A 960 -7.35 -14.31 -35.28
N LEU A 961 -8.48 -14.38 -34.58
CA LEU A 961 -8.53 -14.47 -33.13
C LEU A 961 -8.34 -15.94 -32.73
N LEU A 962 -7.25 -16.25 -32.03
CA LEU A 962 -6.86 -17.62 -31.65
C LEU A 962 -7.33 -18.03 -30.26
N PHE A 963 -7.35 -17.08 -29.32
CA PHE A 963 -7.65 -17.34 -27.92
C PHE A 963 -8.35 -16.14 -27.31
N ARG A 964 -9.36 -16.40 -26.48
CA ARG A 964 -10.07 -15.37 -25.72
C ARG A 964 -10.49 -15.89 -24.35
N GLN A 965 -10.09 -15.18 -23.30
CA GLN A 965 -10.54 -15.42 -21.94
C GLN A 965 -10.73 -14.09 -21.21
N ARG A 966 -11.98 -13.77 -20.87
CA ARG A 966 -12.31 -12.50 -20.21
C ARG A 966 -11.73 -12.42 -18.80
N GLY A 967 -11.18 -11.27 -18.46
CA GLY A 967 -10.61 -11.01 -17.14
C GLY A 967 -9.31 -11.76 -16.88
N LEU A 968 -8.61 -12.20 -17.94
CA LEU A 968 -7.34 -12.89 -17.78
C LEU A 968 -6.18 -11.92 -17.50
N GLN A 969 -6.19 -10.72 -18.08
CA GLN A 969 -5.13 -9.71 -17.93
C GLN A 969 -3.73 -10.22 -18.36
N LEU A 970 -3.61 -10.66 -19.61
CA LEU A 970 -2.33 -11.04 -20.22
C LEU A 970 -1.32 -9.89 -20.16
N VAL A 971 -0.10 -10.21 -19.74
CA VAL A 971 1.03 -9.27 -19.62
C VAL A 971 2.07 -9.51 -20.72
N GLY A 972 2.24 -10.75 -21.15
CA GLY A 972 3.18 -11.09 -22.20
C GLY A 972 3.18 -12.58 -22.53
N GLY A 973 4.08 -12.97 -23.42
CA GLY A 973 4.24 -14.34 -23.86
C GLY A 973 5.57 -14.56 -24.56
N GLY A 974 5.83 -15.81 -24.93
CA GLY A 974 7.06 -16.20 -25.58
C GLY A 974 7.01 -17.63 -26.10
N VAL A 975 7.89 -17.95 -27.04
CA VAL A 975 7.96 -19.29 -27.65
C VAL A 975 8.86 -20.19 -26.82
N VAL A 976 8.36 -21.37 -26.46
CA VAL A 976 9.12 -22.42 -25.79
C VAL A 976 8.80 -23.75 -26.48
N GLY A 977 9.81 -24.41 -27.05
CA GLY A 977 9.62 -25.69 -27.74
C GLY A 977 8.56 -25.65 -28.87
N GLU A 978 8.67 -24.68 -29.78
CA GLU A 978 7.74 -24.43 -30.90
C GLU A 978 6.29 -24.08 -30.50
N ARG A 979 6.05 -23.75 -29.23
CA ARG A 979 4.71 -23.42 -28.71
C ARG A 979 4.69 -22.04 -28.08
N LEU A 980 3.63 -21.28 -28.38
CA LEU A 980 3.39 -19.99 -27.73
C LEU A 980 2.91 -20.21 -26.30
N HIS A 981 3.64 -19.68 -25.35
CA HIS A 981 3.27 -19.63 -23.93
C HIS A 981 2.86 -18.21 -23.55
N LEU A 982 1.85 -18.11 -22.69
CA LEU A 982 1.21 -16.86 -22.27
C LEU A 982 1.22 -16.75 -20.76
N ALA A 983 1.36 -15.53 -20.24
CA ALA A 983 1.27 -15.25 -18.82
C ALA A 983 0.34 -14.06 -18.51
N SER A 984 -0.50 -14.24 -17.50
CA SER A 984 -1.35 -13.18 -16.94
C SER A 984 -0.69 -12.46 -15.77
N ALA A 985 -1.21 -11.28 -15.46
CA ALA A 985 -0.79 -10.47 -14.32
C ALA A 985 -0.96 -11.21 -12.98
N ASP A 986 -1.97 -12.08 -12.84
CA ASP A 986 -2.24 -12.87 -11.63
C ASP A 986 -1.48 -14.22 -11.60
N GLY A 987 -0.57 -14.47 -12.54
CA GLY A 987 0.31 -15.65 -12.54
C GLY A 987 -0.27 -16.91 -13.19
N ARG A 988 -1.42 -16.84 -13.86
CA ARG A 988 -1.93 -17.96 -14.67
C ARG A 988 -1.14 -18.07 -15.97
N LEU A 989 -0.92 -19.32 -16.40
CA LEU A 989 -0.08 -19.65 -17.53
C LEU A 989 -0.82 -20.58 -18.50
N TYR A 990 -0.62 -20.35 -19.80
CA TYR A 990 -1.19 -21.18 -20.86
C TYR A 990 -0.15 -21.51 -21.91
N ALA A 991 -0.16 -22.73 -22.43
CA ALA A 991 0.51 -23.11 -23.66
C ALA A 991 -0.54 -23.28 -24.76
N LEU A 992 -0.33 -22.65 -25.92
CA LEU A 992 -1.19 -22.85 -27.08
C LEU A 992 -0.69 -24.05 -27.89
N GLU A 993 -1.52 -25.08 -28.02
CA GLU A 993 -1.18 -26.36 -28.66
C GLU A 993 -2.09 -26.66 -29.84
N PRO A 994 -1.59 -27.25 -30.95
CA PRO A 994 -2.45 -27.64 -32.06
C PRO A 994 -3.61 -28.54 -31.63
N ALA A 995 -4.83 -28.22 -32.05
CA ALA A 995 -6.02 -28.98 -31.70
C ALA A 995 -6.52 -29.84 -32.88
N ALA A 996 -6.74 -31.12 -32.63
CA ALA A 996 -7.38 -32.02 -33.61
C ALA A 996 -8.91 -31.83 -33.67
N GLU A 997 -9.49 -31.28 -32.60
CA GLU A 997 -10.91 -30.98 -32.47
C GLU A 997 -11.07 -29.57 -31.88
N GLY A 998 -12.15 -28.89 -32.26
CA GLY A 998 -12.43 -27.53 -31.82
C GLY A 998 -13.91 -27.27 -31.68
N VAL A 999 -14.27 -26.43 -30.72
CA VAL A 999 -15.66 -26.07 -30.42
C VAL A 999 -15.80 -24.57 -30.47
N TYR A 1000 -16.83 -24.08 -31.17
CA TYR A 1000 -17.26 -22.69 -31.11
C TYR A 1000 -18.71 -22.62 -30.60
N LEU A 1001 -18.94 -21.81 -29.57
CA LEU A 1001 -20.25 -21.47 -29.06
C LEU A 1001 -20.60 -20.06 -29.52
N SER A 1002 -21.71 -19.94 -30.25
CA SER A 1002 -22.22 -18.65 -30.68
C SER A 1002 -22.58 -17.76 -29.48
N PRO A 1003 -22.65 -16.44 -29.67
CA PRO A 1003 -23.42 -15.57 -28.79
C PRO A 1003 -24.85 -16.10 -28.66
N VAL A 1004 -25.50 -15.80 -27.53
CA VAL A 1004 -26.91 -16.10 -27.35
C VAL A 1004 -27.74 -15.18 -28.27
N LEU A 1005 -28.56 -15.78 -29.12
CA LEU A 1005 -29.61 -15.08 -29.85
C LEU A 1005 -30.76 -14.79 -28.89
N ASP A 1006 -31.09 -13.51 -28.71
CA ASP A 1006 -32.33 -13.06 -28.06
C ASP A 1006 -33.39 -12.81 -29.13
N ALA A 1007 -34.47 -13.60 -29.11
CA ALA A 1007 -35.60 -13.40 -30.01
C ALA A 1007 -36.53 -12.24 -29.58
N GLY A 1008 -36.33 -11.69 -28.37
CA GLY A 1008 -37.12 -10.62 -27.74
C GLY A 1008 -38.40 -11.08 -27.05
N ALA A 1009 -38.89 -12.26 -27.41
CA ALA A 1009 -40.02 -12.98 -26.83
C ALA A 1009 -39.84 -14.48 -27.10
N PRO A 1010 -40.56 -15.37 -26.38
CA PRO A 1010 -40.54 -16.81 -26.69
C PRO A 1010 -40.79 -17.06 -28.18
N ALA A 1011 -39.92 -17.82 -28.84
CA ALA A 1011 -39.97 -18.04 -30.28
C ALA A 1011 -39.96 -19.53 -30.62
N ARG A 1012 -40.58 -19.87 -31.74
CA ARG A 1012 -40.43 -21.18 -32.38
C ARG A 1012 -39.24 -21.14 -33.33
N TRP A 1013 -38.36 -22.13 -33.25
CA TRP A 1013 -37.18 -22.22 -34.10
C TRP A 1013 -37.53 -22.91 -35.42
N GLY A 1014 -37.06 -22.35 -36.52
CA GLY A 1014 -37.27 -22.83 -37.88
C GLY A 1014 -36.15 -23.77 -38.31
N ALA A 1015 -35.36 -23.35 -39.29
CA ALA A 1015 -34.28 -24.13 -39.86
C ALA A 1015 -32.90 -23.51 -39.57
N LEU A 1016 -31.92 -24.38 -39.33
CA LEU A 1016 -30.51 -24.08 -39.30
C LEU A 1016 -29.89 -24.42 -40.65
N ARG A 1017 -29.18 -23.46 -41.24
CA ARG A 1017 -28.42 -23.62 -42.51
C ARG A 1017 -27.00 -23.17 -42.31
N TRP A 1018 -26.03 -23.80 -42.97
CA TRP A 1018 -24.64 -23.35 -42.93
C TRP A 1018 -23.89 -23.65 -44.22
N SER A 1019 -22.77 -22.96 -44.43
CA SER A 1019 -21.84 -23.27 -45.52
C SER A 1019 -20.43 -23.46 -44.96
N ALA A 1020 -19.78 -24.55 -45.35
CA ALA A 1020 -18.46 -24.93 -44.86
C ALA A 1020 -17.61 -25.52 -45.99
N SER A 1021 -16.29 -25.42 -45.82
CA SER A 1021 -15.31 -26.18 -46.60
C SER A 1021 -14.85 -27.39 -45.78
N LEU A 1022 -15.04 -28.58 -46.35
CA LEU A 1022 -14.77 -29.86 -45.71
C LEU A 1022 -13.75 -30.64 -46.55
N PRO A 1023 -12.47 -30.66 -46.13
CA PRO A 1023 -11.47 -31.57 -46.71
C PRO A 1023 -11.80 -33.04 -46.44
N ASP A 1024 -11.25 -33.94 -47.25
CA ASP A 1024 -11.44 -35.39 -47.08
C ASP A 1024 -11.03 -35.86 -45.67
N GLY A 1025 -11.96 -36.55 -44.99
CA GLY A 1025 -11.77 -37.07 -43.63
C GLY A 1025 -12.05 -36.06 -42.50
N ALA A 1026 -12.25 -34.77 -42.80
CA ALA A 1026 -12.65 -33.79 -41.79
C ALA A 1026 -14.17 -33.82 -41.52
N HIS A 1027 -14.58 -33.48 -40.30
CA HIS A 1027 -15.98 -33.45 -39.89
C HIS A 1027 -16.35 -32.10 -39.26
N LEU A 1028 -17.55 -31.62 -39.57
CA LEU A 1028 -18.13 -30.41 -38.97
C LEU A 1028 -19.60 -30.67 -38.66
N THR A 1029 -20.00 -30.45 -37.41
CA THR A 1029 -21.39 -30.61 -36.99
C THR A 1029 -21.86 -29.40 -36.20
N LEU A 1030 -23.15 -29.08 -36.34
CA LEU A 1030 -23.80 -28.03 -35.55
C LEU A 1030 -24.81 -28.65 -34.58
N GLN A 1031 -25.02 -28.01 -33.44
CA GLN A 1031 -26.04 -28.35 -32.46
C GLN A 1031 -26.67 -27.07 -31.93
N THR A 1032 -27.88 -27.16 -31.39
CA THR A 1032 -28.56 -26.02 -30.78
C THR A 1032 -29.03 -26.36 -29.36
N ARG A 1033 -29.22 -25.31 -28.56
CA ARG A 1033 -29.99 -25.37 -27.30
C ARG A 1033 -30.73 -24.05 -27.11
N SER A 1034 -31.82 -24.09 -26.37
CA SER A 1034 -32.67 -22.94 -26.08
C SER A 1034 -33.05 -22.84 -24.60
N GLY A 1035 -33.39 -21.64 -24.15
CA GLY A 1035 -33.81 -21.34 -22.78
C GLY A 1035 -34.54 -19.99 -22.66
N ASN A 1036 -35.03 -19.67 -21.46
CA ASN A 1036 -35.81 -18.45 -21.20
C ASN A 1036 -35.05 -17.42 -20.34
N THR A 1037 -33.77 -17.65 -20.09
CA THR A 1037 -32.87 -16.72 -19.41
C THR A 1037 -31.79 -16.25 -20.38
N PRO A 1038 -31.29 -15.00 -20.27
CA PRO A 1038 -30.31 -14.44 -21.21
C PRO A 1038 -28.93 -15.10 -21.11
N GLU A 1039 -28.57 -15.65 -19.94
CA GLU A 1039 -27.36 -16.44 -19.73
C GLU A 1039 -27.71 -17.92 -19.57
N PRO A 1040 -27.02 -18.85 -20.26
CA PRO A 1040 -27.29 -20.28 -20.11
C PRO A 1040 -27.10 -20.79 -18.68
N ASP A 1041 -28.18 -21.26 -18.06
CA ASP A 1041 -28.23 -21.86 -16.73
C ASP A 1041 -28.77 -23.30 -16.78
N ALA A 1042 -29.05 -23.90 -15.62
CA ALA A 1042 -29.58 -25.26 -15.53
C ALA A 1042 -31.01 -25.44 -16.10
N SER A 1043 -31.74 -24.35 -16.35
CA SER A 1043 -33.10 -24.38 -16.94
C SER A 1043 -33.09 -24.50 -18.46
N TRP A 1044 -31.94 -24.27 -19.11
CA TRP A 1044 -31.81 -24.42 -20.55
C TRP A 1044 -31.90 -25.89 -20.98
N SER A 1045 -32.39 -26.12 -22.19
CA SER A 1045 -32.43 -27.45 -22.79
C SER A 1045 -31.02 -28.04 -22.96
N ALA A 1046 -30.94 -29.37 -22.94
CA ALA A 1046 -29.75 -30.08 -23.38
C ALA A 1046 -29.44 -29.77 -24.85
N TRP A 1047 -28.17 -29.91 -25.25
CA TRP A 1047 -27.78 -29.81 -26.65
C TRP A 1047 -28.48 -30.86 -27.49
N THR A 1048 -28.97 -30.47 -28.67
CA THR A 1048 -29.62 -31.38 -29.62
C THR A 1048 -28.66 -32.43 -30.15
N THR A 1049 -29.19 -33.46 -30.82
CA THR A 1049 -28.38 -34.29 -31.71
C THR A 1049 -27.71 -33.44 -32.78
N ALA A 1050 -26.56 -33.88 -33.28
CA ALA A 1050 -25.80 -33.18 -34.29
C ALA A 1050 -26.59 -33.07 -35.61
N TYR A 1051 -26.61 -31.87 -36.19
CA TYR A 1051 -27.14 -31.63 -37.53
C TYR A 1051 -26.04 -31.90 -38.56
N GLU A 1052 -26.37 -32.70 -39.57
CA GLU A 1052 -25.43 -33.09 -40.63
C GLU A 1052 -25.79 -32.47 -41.99
N ASN A 1053 -27.06 -32.09 -42.22
CA ASN A 1053 -27.50 -31.49 -43.49
C ASN A 1053 -27.36 -29.96 -43.48
N ALA A 1054 -26.36 -29.47 -44.22
CA ALA A 1054 -26.02 -28.06 -44.33
C ALA A 1054 -27.04 -27.20 -45.11
N GLU A 1055 -27.81 -27.80 -46.03
CA GLU A 1055 -28.80 -27.10 -46.86
C GLU A 1055 -30.08 -26.71 -46.07
N GLY A 1056 -30.31 -27.34 -44.92
CA GLY A 1056 -31.40 -26.99 -44.01
C GLY A 1056 -31.81 -28.12 -43.09
N SER A 1057 -31.52 -27.96 -41.80
CA SER A 1057 -31.96 -28.86 -40.73
C SER A 1057 -33.00 -28.18 -39.85
N ALA A 1058 -34.14 -28.82 -39.58
CA ALA A 1058 -35.14 -28.29 -38.64
C ALA A 1058 -34.54 -28.26 -37.22
N ILE A 1059 -34.69 -27.13 -36.53
CA ILE A 1059 -34.13 -26.95 -35.19
C ILE A 1059 -34.96 -27.73 -34.17
N LEU A 1060 -34.31 -28.68 -33.50
CA LEU A 1060 -34.94 -29.59 -32.52
C LEU A 1060 -35.03 -29.01 -31.11
N SER A 1061 -34.40 -27.87 -30.85
CA SER A 1061 -34.50 -27.20 -29.55
C SER A 1061 -35.94 -26.75 -29.27
N PRO A 1062 -36.41 -26.82 -28.01
CA PRO A 1062 -37.77 -26.43 -27.68
C PRO A 1062 -38.00 -24.91 -27.87
N PRO A 1063 -39.23 -24.46 -28.10
CA PRO A 1063 -39.56 -23.03 -28.17
C PRO A 1063 -39.14 -22.30 -26.89
N ALA A 1064 -38.41 -21.20 -27.03
CA ALA A 1064 -37.94 -20.38 -25.91
C ALA A 1064 -37.56 -18.98 -26.42
N GLN A 1065 -37.23 -18.04 -25.53
CA GLN A 1065 -36.81 -16.71 -25.96
C GLN A 1065 -35.37 -16.68 -26.50
N TYR A 1066 -34.49 -17.52 -25.95
CA TYR A 1066 -33.07 -17.50 -26.24
C TYR A 1066 -32.62 -18.79 -26.94
N LEU A 1067 -31.70 -18.67 -27.90
CA LEU A 1067 -31.08 -19.81 -28.60
C LEU A 1067 -29.56 -19.64 -28.64
N GLN A 1068 -28.84 -20.76 -28.55
CA GLN A 1068 -27.40 -20.81 -28.78
C GLN A 1068 -27.06 -21.95 -29.76
N VAL A 1069 -26.07 -21.70 -30.61
CA VAL A 1069 -25.53 -22.67 -31.58
C VAL A 1069 -24.13 -23.09 -31.14
N ARG A 1070 -23.88 -24.40 -31.16
CA ARG A 1070 -22.55 -25.00 -30.98
C ARG A 1070 -22.08 -25.56 -32.31
N VAL A 1071 -20.87 -25.21 -32.69
CA VAL A 1071 -20.16 -25.75 -33.85
C VAL A 1071 -19.05 -26.66 -33.31
N HIS A 1072 -18.99 -27.88 -33.82
CA HIS A 1072 -17.91 -28.82 -33.54
C HIS A 1072 -17.13 -29.07 -34.83
N LEU A 1073 -15.81 -28.94 -34.75
CA LEU A 1073 -14.86 -29.10 -35.84
C LEU A 1073 -13.93 -30.26 -35.50
N LYS A 1074 -13.65 -31.15 -36.45
CA LYS A 1074 -12.71 -32.26 -36.29
C LYS A 1074 -11.88 -32.41 -37.56
N GLY A 1075 -10.56 -32.38 -37.41
CA GLY A 1075 -9.61 -32.46 -38.51
C GLY A 1075 -9.19 -33.89 -38.82
N ALA A 1076 -8.51 -34.06 -39.96
CA ALA A 1076 -7.88 -35.32 -40.36
C ALA A 1076 -6.43 -35.05 -40.81
N GLY A 1077 -5.46 -35.34 -39.94
CA GLY A 1077 -4.06 -34.94 -40.18
C GLY A 1077 -3.93 -33.42 -40.26
N ASP A 1078 -3.31 -32.92 -41.33
CA ASP A 1078 -3.13 -31.48 -41.59
C ASP A 1078 -4.38 -30.82 -42.21
N ALA A 1079 -5.43 -31.60 -42.51
CA ALA A 1079 -6.64 -31.09 -43.15
C ALA A 1079 -7.62 -30.51 -42.12
N SER A 1080 -7.91 -29.21 -42.22
CA SER A 1080 -8.80 -28.47 -41.31
C SER A 1080 -10.15 -28.13 -41.96
N PRO A 1081 -11.29 -28.44 -41.33
CA PRO A 1081 -12.59 -27.93 -41.74
C PRO A 1081 -12.74 -26.43 -41.42
N THR A 1082 -13.51 -25.72 -42.24
CA THR A 1082 -13.80 -24.29 -42.06
C THR A 1082 -15.29 -24.01 -42.21
N LEU A 1083 -15.91 -23.42 -41.20
CA LEU A 1083 -17.27 -22.86 -41.28
C LEU A 1083 -17.20 -21.42 -41.80
N HIS A 1084 -17.87 -21.13 -42.91
CA HIS A 1084 -17.91 -19.76 -43.47
C HIS A 1084 -19.05 -18.92 -42.89
N ARG A 1085 -20.23 -19.52 -42.71
CA ARG A 1085 -21.43 -18.85 -42.17
C ARG A 1085 -22.48 -19.86 -41.73
N PHE A 1086 -23.33 -19.47 -40.80
CA PHE A 1086 -24.57 -20.17 -40.46
C PHE A 1086 -25.74 -19.18 -40.31
N SER A 1087 -26.97 -19.65 -40.48
CA SER A 1087 -28.17 -18.86 -40.26
C SER A 1087 -29.27 -19.69 -39.60
N VAL A 1088 -30.06 -19.03 -38.75
CA VAL A 1088 -31.20 -19.59 -38.04
C VAL A 1088 -32.44 -18.82 -38.45
N SER A 1089 -33.48 -19.50 -38.92
CA SER A 1089 -34.81 -18.90 -39.03
C SER A 1089 -35.62 -19.15 -37.76
N TYR A 1090 -36.45 -18.19 -37.34
CA TYR A 1090 -37.27 -18.29 -36.13
C TYR A 1090 -38.52 -17.41 -36.20
N LEU A 1091 -39.55 -17.74 -35.42
CA LEU A 1091 -40.82 -17.04 -35.37
C LEU A 1091 -41.17 -16.67 -33.91
N PRO A 1092 -41.02 -15.40 -33.50
CA PRO A 1092 -41.42 -14.93 -32.18
C PRO A 1092 -42.93 -15.07 -31.93
N GLN A 1093 -43.30 -15.34 -30.67
CA GLN A 1093 -44.68 -15.34 -30.22
C GLN A 1093 -45.28 -13.93 -30.30
N ASN A 1094 -46.56 -13.85 -30.65
CA ASN A 1094 -47.30 -12.60 -30.69
C ASN A 1094 -47.54 -12.07 -29.27
N ARG A 1095 -47.18 -10.80 -29.01
CA ARG A 1095 -47.42 -10.13 -27.73
C ARG A 1095 -48.73 -9.35 -27.76
N PRO A 1096 -49.48 -9.29 -26.64
CA PRO A 1096 -50.68 -8.48 -26.57
C PRO A 1096 -50.33 -6.98 -26.65
N PRO A 1097 -51.20 -6.15 -27.23
CA PRO A 1097 -51.09 -4.69 -27.15
C PRO A 1097 -51.11 -4.18 -25.72
N GLU A 1098 -50.32 -3.15 -25.42
CA GLU A 1098 -50.32 -2.45 -24.15
C GLU A 1098 -51.14 -1.16 -24.27
N VAL A 1099 -52.02 -0.88 -23.30
CA VAL A 1099 -52.83 0.35 -23.24
C VAL A 1099 -52.76 0.96 -21.84
N GLN A 1100 -52.44 2.25 -21.77
CA GLN A 1100 -52.34 3.01 -20.54
C GLN A 1100 -53.29 4.22 -20.59
N LEU A 1101 -54.18 4.34 -19.59
CA LEU A 1101 -55.01 5.53 -19.40
C LEU A 1101 -54.17 6.63 -18.72
N MET A 1102 -54.25 7.85 -19.23
CA MET A 1102 -53.48 9.00 -18.78
C MET A 1102 -54.37 10.01 -18.07
N GLY A 1103 -53.86 10.57 -16.97
CA GLY A 1103 -54.50 11.71 -16.28
C GLY A 1103 -55.66 11.36 -15.34
N LEU A 1104 -55.87 10.07 -15.05
CA LEU A 1104 -56.84 9.61 -14.06
C LEU A 1104 -56.16 8.63 -13.10
N ALA A 1105 -56.24 8.90 -11.81
CA ALA A 1105 -55.74 8.00 -10.77
C ALA A 1105 -56.83 6.95 -10.41
N PRO A 1106 -56.46 5.73 -10.03
CA PRO A 1106 -57.41 4.74 -9.52
C PRO A 1106 -58.22 5.32 -8.35
N TYR A 1107 -59.53 5.09 -8.35
CA TYR A 1107 -60.48 5.55 -7.31
C TYR A 1107 -60.64 7.07 -7.18
N GLN A 1108 -60.17 7.84 -8.15
CA GLN A 1108 -60.38 9.29 -8.17
C GLN A 1108 -61.86 9.61 -8.41
N ALA A 1109 -62.47 10.35 -7.48
CA ALA A 1109 -63.81 10.89 -7.65
C ALA A 1109 -63.76 12.04 -8.68
N ILE A 1110 -64.43 11.86 -9.81
CA ILE A 1110 -64.53 12.87 -10.87
C ILE A 1110 -65.99 13.34 -11.02
N SER A 1111 -66.19 14.65 -11.10
CA SER A 1111 -67.46 15.29 -11.46
C SER A 1111 -67.31 16.03 -12.79
N ASP A 1112 -68.44 16.37 -13.42
CA ASP A 1112 -68.53 17.11 -14.69
C ASP A 1112 -67.91 16.39 -15.92
N LYS A 1113 -67.85 17.09 -17.05
CA LYS A 1113 -67.40 16.51 -18.33
C LYS A 1113 -65.88 16.35 -18.32
N HIS A 1114 -65.41 15.10 -18.34
CA HIS A 1114 -63.99 14.77 -18.37
C HIS A 1114 -63.53 14.21 -19.73
N THR A 1115 -62.28 14.50 -20.13
CA THR A 1115 -61.68 13.96 -21.36
C THR A 1115 -60.76 12.79 -21.03
N LEU A 1116 -61.07 11.60 -21.53
CA LEU A 1116 -60.21 10.42 -21.39
C LEU A 1116 -59.08 10.47 -22.43
N ARG A 1117 -57.83 10.39 -21.96
CA ARG A 1117 -56.65 10.23 -22.82
C ARG A 1117 -56.02 8.88 -22.53
N TRP A 1118 -55.66 8.13 -23.56
CA TRP A 1118 -54.89 6.89 -23.40
C TRP A 1118 -53.79 6.82 -24.44
N ARG A 1119 -52.76 6.05 -24.13
CA ARG A 1119 -51.71 5.68 -25.07
C ARG A 1119 -51.74 4.16 -25.22
N GLY A 1120 -51.82 3.68 -26.45
CA GLY A 1120 -51.66 2.26 -26.74
C GLY A 1120 -50.43 2.02 -27.63
N ARG A 1121 -49.73 0.92 -27.39
CA ARG A 1121 -48.57 0.50 -28.17
C ARG A 1121 -48.67 -0.99 -28.40
N ASP A 1122 -48.45 -1.42 -29.63
CA ASP A 1122 -48.22 -2.82 -29.94
C ASP A 1122 -46.71 -3.07 -29.83
N PRO A 1123 -46.25 -3.93 -28.91
CA PRO A 1123 -44.82 -4.21 -28.77
C PRO A 1123 -44.18 -4.77 -30.05
N ASP A 1124 -44.98 -5.35 -30.95
CA ASP A 1124 -44.52 -6.02 -32.17
C ASP A 1124 -44.77 -5.21 -33.45
N GLY A 1125 -45.41 -4.05 -33.36
CA GLY A 1125 -45.64 -3.12 -34.47
C GLY A 1125 -46.90 -3.40 -35.28
N ASP A 1126 -47.82 -4.24 -34.79
CA ASP A 1126 -49.10 -4.48 -35.44
C ASP A 1126 -50.04 -3.26 -35.35
N THR A 1127 -50.95 -3.12 -36.32
CA THR A 1127 -51.92 -2.01 -36.34
C THR A 1127 -52.97 -2.20 -35.24
N LEU A 1128 -52.98 -1.29 -34.26
CA LEU A 1128 -53.95 -1.33 -33.17
C LEU A 1128 -55.31 -0.75 -33.55
N ARG A 1129 -56.36 -1.46 -33.15
CA ARG A 1129 -57.75 -1.00 -33.18
C ARG A 1129 -58.26 -0.94 -31.75
N TYR A 1130 -59.02 0.10 -31.42
CA TYR A 1130 -59.52 0.33 -30.07
C TYR A 1130 -61.02 0.52 -30.07
N GLU A 1131 -61.67 0.01 -29.02
CA GLU A 1131 -63.04 0.33 -28.64
C GLU A 1131 -63.03 0.72 -27.15
N VAL A 1132 -63.63 1.85 -26.80
CA VAL A 1132 -63.64 2.37 -25.43
C VAL A 1132 -65.07 2.29 -24.89
N GLN A 1133 -65.22 1.61 -23.75
CA GLN A 1133 -66.48 1.45 -23.05
C GLN A 1133 -66.35 1.91 -21.60
N ILE A 1134 -67.45 2.33 -20.98
CA ILE A 1134 -67.52 2.79 -19.58
C ILE A 1134 -68.65 2.05 -18.85
N ALA A 1135 -68.40 1.63 -17.61
CA ALA A 1135 -69.38 1.02 -16.72
C ALA A 1135 -69.28 1.66 -15.32
N ARG A 1136 -70.33 1.55 -14.50
CA ARG A 1136 -70.23 1.93 -13.09
C ARG A 1136 -69.52 0.81 -12.31
N ASP A 1137 -68.76 1.20 -11.30
CA ASP A 1137 -67.95 0.27 -10.52
C ASP A 1137 -68.82 -0.83 -9.89
N GLY A 1138 -68.41 -2.09 -10.01
CA GLY A 1138 -69.17 -3.26 -9.58
C GLY A 1138 -70.38 -3.67 -10.44
N THR A 1139 -70.73 -2.90 -11.49
CA THR A 1139 -71.81 -3.24 -12.43
C THR A 1139 -71.19 -3.68 -13.75
N GLY A 1140 -71.36 -4.93 -14.16
CA GLY A 1140 -70.76 -5.46 -15.41
C GLY A 1140 -71.33 -4.89 -16.72
N ASP A 1141 -72.13 -3.83 -16.65
CA ASP A 1141 -72.87 -3.24 -17.76
C ASP A 1141 -72.03 -2.16 -18.47
N TRP A 1142 -71.14 -2.61 -19.35
CA TRP A 1142 -70.29 -1.74 -20.16
C TRP A 1142 -71.07 -1.07 -21.30
N GLN A 1143 -70.95 0.26 -21.41
CA GLN A 1143 -71.56 1.04 -22.49
C GLN A 1143 -70.49 1.69 -23.36
N PRO A 1144 -70.57 1.61 -24.69
CA PRO A 1144 -69.60 2.25 -25.58
C PRO A 1144 -69.66 3.78 -25.46
N LEU A 1145 -68.49 4.40 -25.35
CA LEU A 1145 -68.36 5.86 -25.22
C LEU A 1145 -68.59 6.51 -26.61
N LYS A 1146 -69.81 7.00 -26.85
CA LYS A 1146 -70.30 7.30 -28.22
C LYS A 1146 -69.64 8.46 -29.00
N ASN A 1147 -68.66 9.20 -28.45
CA ASN A 1147 -68.05 10.36 -29.14
C ASN A 1147 -66.52 10.42 -28.99
N GLY A 1148 -65.79 9.53 -29.67
CA GLY A 1148 -64.34 9.66 -29.83
C GLY A 1148 -63.87 9.03 -31.12
N GLN A 1149 -63.65 9.85 -32.17
CA GLN A 1149 -62.86 9.38 -33.31
C GLN A 1149 -61.38 9.32 -32.87
N PRO A 1150 -60.69 8.18 -33.04
CA PRO A 1150 -59.26 8.09 -32.78
C PRO A 1150 -58.53 8.95 -33.82
N LYS A 1151 -57.72 9.92 -33.38
CA LYS A 1151 -56.69 10.52 -34.24
C LYS A 1151 -55.53 9.51 -34.32
N PRO A 1152 -55.20 8.93 -35.48
CA PRO A 1152 -54.02 8.10 -35.61
C PRO A 1152 -52.79 8.98 -35.32
N ASN A 1153 -51.92 8.53 -34.43
CA ASN A 1153 -50.62 9.16 -34.24
C ASN A 1153 -49.90 9.17 -35.59
N GLY A 1154 -49.76 10.35 -36.17
CA GLY A 1154 -48.71 10.62 -37.14
C GLY A 1154 -47.36 10.33 -36.50
N SER A 1155 -46.38 10.08 -37.37
CA SER A 1155 -44.95 9.97 -37.10
C SER A 1155 -44.47 10.91 -35.98
N PRO A 1156 -43.44 10.54 -35.19
CA PRO A 1156 -42.95 11.39 -34.12
C PRO A 1156 -42.31 12.64 -34.71
N THR A 1157 -43.07 13.74 -34.75
CA THR A 1157 -42.54 15.08 -34.83
C THR A 1157 -42.75 15.75 -33.49
N ALA A 1158 -41.69 16.41 -33.03
CA ALA A 1158 -41.60 17.19 -31.80
C ALA A 1158 -42.84 18.08 -31.62
N ASP A 1159 -43.39 18.04 -30.41
CA ASP A 1159 -44.02 19.16 -29.69
C ASP A 1159 -44.91 18.60 -28.57
N MET A 1160 -44.34 18.50 -27.38
CA MET A 1160 -45.10 18.41 -26.12
C MET A 1160 -45.12 19.82 -25.50
N PRO A 1161 -46.26 20.31 -24.98
CA PRO A 1161 -46.32 21.58 -24.27
C PRO A 1161 -45.59 21.48 -22.93
N THR A 1162 -44.82 22.53 -22.64
CA THR A 1162 -44.09 22.79 -21.40
C THR A 1162 -45.03 22.86 -20.18
N ALA A 1163 -44.60 22.24 -19.08
CA ALA A 1163 -45.21 22.40 -17.76
C ALA A 1163 -44.87 23.78 -17.18
N PRO A 1164 -45.70 24.35 -16.28
CA PRO A 1164 -45.39 25.59 -15.60
C PRO A 1164 -44.39 25.38 -14.46
N ASP A 1165 -43.36 26.23 -14.40
CA ASP A 1165 -42.43 26.38 -13.28
C ASP A 1165 -43.11 27.10 -12.10
N ALA A 1166 -43.11 26.47 -10.91
CA ALA A 1166 -42.99 27.11 -9.59
C ALA A 1166 -42.90 26.03 -8.48
N PRO A 1167 -42.08 26.23 -7.42
CA PRO A 1167 -41.89 25.25 -6.34
C PRO A 1167 -43.08 25.22 -5.38
N PRO A 1168 -43.41 24.07 -4.74
CA PRO A 1168 -44.30 24.07 -3.59
C PRO A 1168 -43.61 24.77 -2.41
N SER A 1169 -44.32 25.71 -1.79
CA SER A 1169 -44.01 26.23 -0.45
C SER A 1169 -44.13 25.11 0.60
N ILE A 1170 -43.51 25.33 1.75
CA ILE A 1170 -43.42 24.42 2.91
C ILE A 1170 -44.78 24.06 3.57
N ASP A 1171 -45.92 24.51 3.04
CA ASP A 1171 -47.26 24.19 3.59
C ASP A 1171 -47.89 22.90 3.04
N ALA A 1172 -47.15 22.08 2.26
CA ALA A 1172 -47.68 20.87 1.61
C ALA A 1172 -47.27 19.53 2.27
N LEU A 1173 -46.52 19.54 3.37
CA LEU A 1173 -46.31 18.36 4.21
C LEU A 1173 -47.21 18.52 5.42
N GLY A 1174 -48.43 17.95 5.38
CA GLY A 1174 -49.37 17.99 6.49
C GLY A 1174 -48.74 17.50 7.80
N LEU A 1175 -48.24 18.44 8.60
CA LEU A 1175 -47.59 18.24 9.90
C LEU A 1175 -48.44 18.83 11.03
N ASP A 1176 -49.74 18.98 10.78
CA ASP A 1176 -50.68 19.62 11.71
C ASP A 1176 -50.94 18.80 12.98
N ASP A 1177 -50.52 17.53 13.02
CA ASP A 1177 -50.68 16.64 14.19
C ASP A 1177 -49.43 16.49 15.08
N LEU A 1178 -48.36 17.26 14.84
CA LEU A 1178 -47.18 17.25 15.72
C LEU A 1178 -47.30 18.25 16.88
N PRO A 1179 -47.00 17.84 18.13
CA PRO A 1179 -46.96 18.73 19.29
C PRO A 1179 -46.01 19.93 19.08
N GLU A 1180 -46.41 21.09 19.57
CA GLU A 1180 -45.76 22.39 19.33
C GLU A 1180 -44.27 22.42 19.74
N GLU A 1181 -43.90 21.67 20.78
CA GLU A 1181 -42.52 21.52 21.25
C GLU A 1181 -41.59 20.84 20.21
N PHE A 1182 -42.13 19.92 19.40
CA PHE A 1182 -41.36 19.21 18.38
C PHE A 1182 -41.15 20.06 17.13
N ARG A 1183 -42.13 20.93 16.81
CA ARG A 1183 -42.03 21.90 15.70
C ARG A 1183 -40.97 22.97 15.99
N ALA A 1184 -40.87 23.39 17.25
CA ALA A 1184 -39.84 24.33 17.71
C ALA A 1184 -38.41 23.74 17.66
N GLN A 1185 -38.21 22.46 17.98
CA GLN A 1185 -36.90 21.80 17.88
C GLN A 1185 -36.38 21.67 16.45
N ILE A 1186 -37.27 21.43 15.47
CA ILE A 1186 -36.89 21.32 14.05
C ILE A 1186 -36.51 22.70 13.48
N GLN A 1187 -37.19 23.77 13.89
CA GLN A 1187 -36.83 25.13 13.49
C GLN A 1187 -35.53 25.64 14.14
N GLN A 1188 -35.18 25.18 15.34
CA GLN A 1188 -33.96 25.58 16.04
C GLN A 1188 -32.69 24.85 15.57
N GLN A 1189 -32.82 23.70 14.90
CA GLN A 1189 -31.69 22.97 14.31
C GLN A 1189 -31.36 23.39 12.86
N MET A 1190 -32.18 24.21 12.23
CA MET A 1190 -31.97 24.69 10.84
C MET A 1190 -31.63 26.19 10.76
N ALA A 1191 -31.15 26.80 11.85
CA ALA A 1191 -30.62 28.17 11.91
C ALA A 1191 -29.10 28.20 12.09
#